data_AF-A0A4Y2KMA2-F1
#
_entry.id   AF-A0A4Y2KMA2-F1
#
_cell.length_a   1.000
_cell.length_b   1.000
_cell.length_c   1.000
_cell.angle_alpha   90.00
_cell.angle_beta   90.00
_cell.angle_gamma   90.00
#
_symmetry.space_group_name_H-M   'P 1'
#
loop_
_entity.id
_entity.type
_entity.pdbx_description
1 polymer ?
#
loop_
_entity_poly.entity_id
_entity_poly.type
_entity_poly.pdbx_seq_one_letter_code
_entity_poly.pdbx_strand_id
1 'polypeptide(L)'
;MNNLKAGRKRGFADEDVVILKELPIDLQDINQEVKFAKSVAGNEGTPAFSQFLVFLIEEKRLEVLKRNKIKPANMSSILNRARANAKEAFEKLYDIWFDEQGNKKPCLKTLEENKVDLVRMSSILSKAGLKAATAFKDLYDLWFDEQGNETQYLKTLKKEGIDLIRMSSILHGAGAKAAKSFKDLYVMWFDEQGHKKQCLKTLEKNKVDLVRISSILGGGGAKAATAFKDLYDLWFDEQGNKRQCLKTLEKNKVNLVHMSSILSGAGASASTAFMELHDAFFDKQGNKTQHLKHFVVEGFMLCNLSSMLGRARADARDAFEELHSVCFNSEGESTKLLNDFREAGFKASNLSCMLCGSRGSPSSVLKRLHSVCFNDEGERTKLLNDFFDSGFDPYDLCNILSRAADRIKDFHDFCFSKKSKKYLSHFAGEKEGFTVSNLCNVLHGAGNNVCSALKDFYDVCYDEAGNRAHLLNEFYNIGFMPNDLSCILSMAGNNAASILRDFHKSCFNEENYLNHFLTERTLFMPKDLSKILIGAGTKICSIFEKLHDLCFDKSGNKTNYLHDLIKTNPLNEIIDMLYQKVRKCPSTFLKDEAPPHRLDISIIEEREMEDIDSLYTRLNNEVERTSLNSNILPIRNSKKRNLDSAQQQDCKKQKVCLQQNNSNSRGMSSLQHKQNLKKKKKPKIFNT
;
A
#
# COMPACT_ATOMS: atom_id res chain seq x y z
N MET A 1 -43.06 24.07 -38.39
CA MET A 1 -43.63 23.91 -37.03
C MET A 1 -42.47 23.85 -36.04
N ASN A 2 -42.04 25.01 -35.56
CA ASN A 2 -40.93 25.16 -34.60
C ASN A 2 -41.53 25.47 -33.24
N ASN A 3 -41.26 24.63 -32.24
CA ASN A 3 -41.65 24.87 -30.86
C ASN A 3 -40.53 25.57 -30.08
N LEU A 4 -40.86 26.77 -29.63
CA LEU A 4 -40.13 27.60 -28.68
C LEU A 4 -40.00 26.88 -27.32
N LYS A 5 -38.77 26.67 -26.84
CA LYS A 5 -38.48 26.54 -25.41
C LYS A 5 -37.91 27.87 -24.93
N ALA A 6 -38.75 28.65 -24.24
CA ALA A 6 -38.36 29.89 -23.58
C ALA A 6 -37.41 29.58 -22.41
N GLY A 7 -36.13 29.90 -22.57
CA GLY A 7 -35.14 29.91 -21.50
C GLY A 7 -35.38 31.12 -20.59
N ARG A 8 -35.77 30.87 -19.34
CA ARG A 8 -35.91 31.88 -18.30
C ARG A 8 -34.51 32.26 -17.79
N LYS A 9 -33.81 33.19 -18.48
CA LYS A 9 -32.63 33.86 -17.94
C LYS A 9 -33.08 34.75 -16.78
N ARG A 10 -32.75 34.36 -15.54
CA ARG A 10 -32.81 35.26 -14.38
C ARG A 10 -31.58 36.16 -14.46
N GLY A 11 -31.79 37.46 -14.66
CA GLY A 11 -30.79 38.49 -14.50
C GLY A 11 -30.47 38.67 -13.01
N PHE A 12 -29.23 38.37 -12.64
CA PHE A 12 -28.58 38.79 -11.40
C PHE A 12 -27.09 38.88 -11.76
N ALA A 13 -26.69 40.01 -12.31
CA ALA A 13 -25.30 40.36 -12.60
C ALA A 13 -25.26 41.85 -12.92
N ASP A 14 -25.12 42.72 -11.91
CA ASP A 14 -24.48 44.01 -12.11
C ASP A 14 -23.98 44.60 -10.77
N GLU A 15 -24.72 44.51 -9.66
CA GLU A 15 -24.26 45.12 -8.38
C GLU A 15 -23.09 44.37 -7.71
N ASP A 16 -23.10 43.03 -7.63
CA ASP A 16 -22.05 42.26 -6.94
C ASP A 16 -20.69 42.27 -7.66
N VAL A 17 -20.66 42.55 -8.97
CA VAL A 17 -19.43 42.67 -9.77
C VAL A 17 -18.80 44.07 -9.63
N VAL A 18 -19.61 45.08 -9.27
CA VAL A 18 -19.13 46.44 -9.02
C VAL A 18 -18.32 46.52 -7.72
N ILE A 19 -18.74 45.79 -6.67
CA ILE A 19 -18.06 45.80 -5.36
C ILE A 19 -16.62 45.28 -5.42
N LEU A 20 -16.34 44.27 -6.25
CA LEU A 20 -14.98 43.73 -6.39
C LEU A 20 -14.04 44.59 -7.23
N LYS A 21 -14.57 45.52 -8.05
CA LYS A 21 -13.76 46.42 -8.88
C LYS A 21 -13.28 47.68 -8.17
N GLU A 22 -13.87 48.01 -7.01
CA GLU A 22 -13.51 49.21 -6.24
C GLU A 22 -12.46 48.95 -5.14
N LEU A 23 -12.07 47.70 -4.91
CA LEU A 23 -11.02 47.36 -3.94
C LEU A 23 -9.63 47.58 -4.58
N PRO A 24 -8.75 48.40 -3.98
CA PRO A 24 -7.41 48.67 -4.50
C PRO A 24 -6.46 47.53 -4.11
N ILE A 25 -6.71 46.32 -4.61
CA ILE A 25 -5.95 45.11 -4.27
C ILE A 25 -5.61 44.35 -5.55
N ASP A 26 -4.36 43.94 -5.68
CA ASP A 26 -3.90 43.10 -6.79
C ASP A 26 -4.64 41.74 -6.77
N LEU A 27 -5.28 41.39 -7.89
CA LEU A 27 -6.04 40.15 -8.06
C LEU A 27 -5.19 38.89 -7.86
N GLN A 28 -3.86 38.98 -8.00
CA GLN A 28 -2.96 37.87 -7.66
C GLN A 28 -2.90 37.58 -6.15
N ASP A 29 -3.14 38.57 -5.30
CA ASP A 29 -2.97 38.47 -3.84
C ASP A 29 -4.19 37.82 -3.14
N ILE A 30 -5.39 37.94 -3.73
CA ILE A 30 -6.66 37.43 -3.14
C ILE A 30 -7.04 35.99 -3.50
N ASN A 31 -6.19 35.29 -4.28
CA ASN A 31 -6.53 33.96 -4.81
C ASN A 31 -6.77 32.92 -3.68
N GLN A 32 -6.11 33.08 -2.54
CA GLN A 32 -6.30 32.16 -1.41
C GLN A 32 -7.63 32.41 -0.68
N GLU A 33 -8.01 33.68 -0.51
CA GLU A 33 -9.25 34.15 0.09
C GLU A 33 -10.43 33.67 -0.75
N VAL A 34 -10.34 33.82 -2.08
CA VAL A 34 -11.35 33.30 -3.04
C VAL A 34 -11.48 31.78 -2.91
N LYS A 35 -10.38 31.02 -2.93
CA LYS A 35 -10.41 29.56 -2.76
C LYS A 35 -11.00 29.14 -1.41
N PHE A 36 -10.65 29.84 -0.35
CA PHE A 36 -11.14 29.57 1.00
C PHE A 36 -12.64 29.89 1.09
N ALA A 37 -13.07 31.07 0.67
CA ALA A 37 -14.48 31.49 0.63
C ALA A 37 -15.31 30.48 -0.18
N LYS A 38 -14.79 30.02 -1.33
CA LYS A 38 -15.47 29.02 -2.16
C LYS A 38 -15.70 27.70 -1.44
N SER A 39 -14.71 27.27 -0.65
CA SER A 39 -14.79 26.02 0.12
C SER A 39 -15.76 26.07 1.29
N VAL A 40 -16.09 27.26 1.82
CA VAL A 40 -16.95 27.45 3.00
C VAL A 40 -18.35 27.97 2.65
N ALA A 41 -18.42 29.03 1.85
CA ALA A 41 -19.66 29.72 1.47
C ALA A 41 -20.33 29.12 0.22
N GLY A 42 -19.57 28.44 -0.65
CA GLY A 42 -20.08 27.82 -1.88
C GLY A 42 -19.65 28.56 -3.14
N ASN A 43 -20.49 28.57 -4.17
CA ASN A 43 -20.09 29.08 -5.49
C ASN A 43 -19.95 30.62 -5.51
N GLU A 44 -19.00 31.09 -6.33
CA GLU A 44 -18.86 32.49 -6.71
C GLU A 44 -20.16 33.03 -7.32
N GLY A 45 -20.41 34.33 -7.13
CA GLY A 45 -21.63 35.01 -7.58
C GLY A 45 -22.85 34.78 -6.71
N THR A 46 -22.70 34.20 -5.52
CA THR A 46 -23.76 34.16 -4.50
C THR A 46 -23.55 35.26 -3.47
N PRO A 47 -24.62 35.89 -2.93
CA PRO A 47 -24.47 36.93 -1.91
C PRO A 47 -23.67 36.47 -0.69
N ALA A 48 -23.88 35.22 -0.25
CA ALA A 48 -23.13 34.63 0.86
C ALA A 48 -21.63 34.51 0.57
N PHE A 49 -21.25 34.16 -0.67
CA PHE A 49 -19.85 34.13 -1.08
C PHE A 49 -19.25 35.53 -1.08
N SER A 50 -19.91 36.51 -1.72
CA SER A 50 -19.41 37.87 -1.83
C SER A 50 -19.25 38.53 -0.47
N GLN A 51 -20.26 38.44 0.40
CA GLN A 51 -20.22 38.97 1.76
C GLN A 51 -19.11 38.32 2.60
N PHE A 52 -18.93 37.01 2.49
CA PHE A 52 -17.89 36.32 3.23
C PHE A 52 -16.49 36.65 2.70
N LEU A 53 -16.32 36.78 1.39
CA LEU A 53 -15.04 37.15 0.78
C LEU A 53 -14.63 38.57 1.19
N VAL A 54 -15.54 39.55 1.11
CA VAL A 54 -15.30 40.93 1.55
C VAL A 54 -14.86 40.94 3.02
N PHE A 55 -15.60 40.24 3.88
CA PHE A 55 -15.24 40.09 5.29
C PHE A 55 -13.82 39.53 5.51
N LEU A 56 -13.42 38.50 4.78
CA LEU A 56 -12.07 37.90 4.92
C LEU A 56 -10.96 38.88 4.50
N ILE A 57 -11.20 39.67 3.46
CA ILE A 57 -10.25 40.65 2.92
C ILE A 57 -10.11 41.83 3.89
N GLU A 58 -11.24 42.42 4.31
CA GLU A 58 -11.25 43.59 5.20
C GLU A 58 -10.62 43.28 6.56
N GLU A 59 -10.93 42.12 7.15
CA GLU A 59 -10.43 41.76 8.47
C GLU A 59 -9.08 41.01 8.45
N LYS A 60 -8.54 40.70 7.26
CA LYS A 60 -7.24 40.00 7.09
C LYS A 60 -7.10 38.72 7.91
N ARG A 61 -8.21 38.02 8.20
CA ARG A 61 -8.23 36.89 9.15
C ARG A 61 -7.45 35.68 8.66
N LEU A 62 -7.32 35.49 7.34
CA LEU A 62 -6.48 34.41 6.78
C LEU A 62 -4.98 34.67 6.98
N GLU A 63 -4.53 35.93 7.02
CA GLU A 63 -3.15 36.26 7.36
C GLU A 63 -2.82 35.81 8.79
N VAL A 64 -3.77 35.96 9.72
CA VAL A 64 -3.61 35.48 11.09
C VAL A 64 -3.44 33.96 11.15
N LEU A 65 -4.21 33.20 10.35
CA LEU A 65 -4.01 31.75 10.24
C LEU A 65 -2.61 31.41 9.73
N LYS A 66 -2.15 32.08 8.66
CA LYS A 66 -0.80 31.89 8.08
C LYS A 66 0.31 32.21 9.07
N ARG A 67 0.24 33.37 9.74
CA ARG A 67 1.19 33.81 10.78
C ARG A 67 1.32 32.79 11.90
N ASN A 68 0.20 32.14 12.25
CA ASN A 68 0.14 31.10 13.27
C ASN A 68 0.39 29.68 12.73
N LYS A 69 0.85 29.54 11.48
CA LYS A 69 1.15 28.25 10.79
C LYS A 69 -0.06 27.30 10.69
N ILE A 70 -1.28 27.84 10.74
CA ILE A 70 -2.52 27.08 10.55
C ILE A 70 -2.89 27.13 9.07
N LYS A 71 -2.99 25.95 8.44
CA LYS A 71 -3.40 25.84 7.04
C LYS A 71 -4.90 26.19 6.91
N PRO A 72 -5.31 27.11 6.02
CA PRO A 72 -6.72 27.42 5.80
C PRO A 72 -7.58 26.19 5.49
N ALA A 73 -7.02 25.18 4.82
CA ALA A 73 -7.67 23.90 4.54
C ALA A 73 -8.20 23.17 5.80
N ASN A 74 -7.53 23.33 6.94
CA ASN A 74 -7.94 22.71 8.20
C ASN A 74 -9.24 23.35 8.72
N MET A 75 -9.30 24.68 8.72
CA MET A 75 -10.49 25.42 9.14
C MET A 75 -11.63 25.24 8.14
N SER A 76 -11.35 25.30 6.83
CA SER A 76 -12.40 25.11 5.82
C SER A 76 -12.99 23.70 5.84
N SER A 77 -12.20 22.66 6.19
CA SER A 77 -12.74 21.32 6.43
C SER A 77 -13.81 21.32 7.52
N ILE A 78 -13.57 22.02 8.64
CA ILE A 78 -14.52 22.12 9.76
C ILE A 78 -15.77 22.92 9.33
N LEU A 79 -15.55 24.08 8.73
CA LEU A 79 -16.61 25.00 8.30
C LEU A 79 -17.36 24.55 7.05
N ASN A 80 -16.92 23.46 6.40
CA ASN A 80 -17.60 22.90 5.26
C ASN A 80 -19.09 22.67 5.60
N ARG A 81 -19.98 23.06 4.69
CA ARG A 81 -21.46 23.13 4.85
C ARG A 81 -22.00 24.32 5.64
N ALA A 82 -21.19 25.30 6.04
CA ALA A 82 -21.71 26.55 6.60
C ALA A 82 -22.56 27.35 5.58
N ARG A 83 -22.14 27.37 4.30
CA ARG A 83 -22.88 27.97 3.17
C ARG A 83 -23.32 29.41 3.47
N ALA A 84 -24.63 29.67 3.55
CA ALA A 84 -25.19 30.98 3.83
C ALA A 84 -24.72 31.57 5.17
N ASN A 85 -24.32 30.72 6.12
CA ASN A 85 -23.83 31.14 7.43
C ASN A 85 -22.30 31.08 7.53
N ALA A 86 -21.59 31.18 6.41
CA ALA A 86 -20.13 31.09 6.37
C ALA A 86 -19.44 32.10 7.28
N LYS A 87 -19.86 33.38 7.20
CA LYS A 87 -19.33 34.46 8.03
C LYS A 87 -19.49 34.16 9.52
N GLU A 88 -20.73 33.93 9.95
CA GLU A 88 -21.07 33.62 11.34
C GLU A 88 -20.31 32.40 11.87
N ALA A 89 -20.25 31.31 11.09
CA ALA A 89 -19.58 30.09 11.50
C ALA A 89 -18.05 30.28 11.62
N PHE A 90 -17.47 31.05 10.68
CA PHE A 90 -16.05 31.39 10.70
C PHE A 90 -15.73 32.27 11.90
N GLU A 91 -16.45 33.37 12.10
CA GLU A 91 -16.26 34.30 13.23
C GLU A 91 -16.30 33.54 14.55
N LYS A 92 -17.35 32.77 14.81
CA LYS A 92 -17.48 32.01 16.07
C LYS A 92 -16.34 31.02 16.30
N LEU A 93 -15.86 30.34 15.26
CA LEU A 93 -14.73 29.40 15.42
C LEU A 93 -13.41 30.18 15.58
N TYR A 94 -13.24 31.25 14.83
CA TYR A 94 -12.08 32.13 14.90
C TYR A 94 -11.95 32.73 16.29
N ASP A 95 -13.04 33.22 16.88
CA ASP A 95 -13.07 33.81 18.22
C ASP A 95 -12.79 32.79 19.32
N ILE A 96 -12.98 31.49 19.08
CA ILE A 96 -12.50 30.46 20.01
C ILE A 96 -10.98 30.34 19.91
N TRP A 97 -10.42 30.43 18.71
CA TRP A 97 -9.01 30.19 18.43
C TRP A 97 -8.11 31.39 18.72
N PHE A 98 -8.62 32.61 18.54
CA PHE A 98 -7.83 33.83 18.62
C PHE A 98 -8.51 34.93 19.43
N ASP A 99 -7.71 35.82 20.00
CA ASP A 99 -8.16 37.11 20.52
C ASP A 99 -8.32 38.15 19.40
N GLU A 100 -8.74 39.37 19.77
CA GLU A 100 -8.96 40.48 18.85
C GLU A 100 -7.69 40.88 18.09
N GLN A 101 -6.51 40.69 18.69
CA GLN A 101 -5.20 40.97 18.10
C GLN A 101 -4.66 39.81 17.23
N GLY A 102 -5.40 38.70 17.15
CA GLY A 102 -5.02 37.52 16.39
C GLY A 102 -3.94 36.66 17.07
N ASN A 103 -3.78 36.77 18.39
CA ASN A 103 -2.95 35.86 19.18
C ASN A 103 -3.75 34.60 19.54
N LYS A 104 -3.07 33.46 19.63
CA LYS A 104 -3.71 32.18 20.01
C LYS A 104 -4.31 32.27 21.42
N LYS A 105 -5.57 31.90 21.54
CA LYS A 105 -6.24 31.69 22.83
C LYS A 105 -5.75 30.39 23.51
N PRO A 106 -6.02 30.21 24.81
CA PRO A 106 -5.54 29.06 25.58
C PRO A 106 -5.84 27.71 24.92
N CYS A 107 -7.01 27.53 24.31
CA CYS A 107 -7.39 26.26 23.68
C CYS A 107 -6.38 25.78 22.61
N LEU A 108 -5.88 26.67 21.75
CA LEU A 108 -4.89 26.30 20.73
C LEU A 108 -3.51 26.08 21.34
N LYS A 109 -3.13 26.85 22.36
CA LYS A 109 -1.85 26.67 23.09
C LYS A 109 -1.81 25.31 23.77
N THR A 110 -2.90 24.92 24.46
CA THR A 110 -3.04 23.61 25.10
C THR A 110 -2.90 22.46 24.11
N LEU A 111 -3.51 22.56 22.91
CA LEU A 111 -3.35 21.53 21.87
C LEU A 111 -1.89 21.39 21.44
N GLU A 112 -1.17 22.50 21.27
CA GLU A 112 0.25 22.50 20.88
C GLU A 112 1.15 21.91 21.97
N GLU A 113 0.96 22.33 23.22
CA GLU A 113 1.69 21.85 24.40
C GLU A 113 1.50 20.33 24.60
N ASN A 114 0.29 19.82 24.36
CA ASN A 114 -0.03 18.40 24.44
C ASN A 114 0.22 17.62 23.14
N LYS A 115 0.87 18.24 22.13
CA LYS A 115 1.21 17.65 20.83
C LYS A 115 -0.02 17.07 20.08
N VAL A 116 -1.19 17.66 20.30
CA VAL A 116 -2.42 17.34 19.57
C VAL A 116 -2.45 18.16 18.29
N ASP A 117 -2.24 17.48 17.16
CA ASP A 117 -2.27 18.10 15.84
C ASP A 117 -3.68 18.59 15.48
N LEU A 118 -3.81 19.90 15.22
CA LEU A 118 -5.06 20.52 14.77
C LEU A 118 -5.61 19.87 13.49
N VAL A 119 -4.77 19.33 12.61
CA VAL A 119 -5.22 18.57 11.42
C VAL A 119 -6.10 17.39 11.82
N ARG A 120 -5.76 16.69 12.91
CA ARG A 120 -6.54 15.53 13.40
C ARG A 120 -7.88 15.97 13.97
N MET A 121 -7.90 17.07 14.71
CA MET A 121 -9.14 17.64 15.21
C MET A 121 -10.03 18.14 14.06
N SER A 122 -9.46 18.83 13.07
CA SER A 122 -10.16 19.25 11.85
C SER A 122 -10.70 18.09 11.01
N SER A 123 -10.02 16.94 11.04
CA SER A 123 -10.49 15.70 10.41
C SER A 123 -11.74 15.15 11.09
N ILE A 124 -11.75 15.09 12.43
CA ILE A 124 -12.91 14.65 13.23
C ILE A 124 -14.08 15.62 13.04
N LEU A 125 -13.82 16.92 13.15
CA LEU A 125 -14.81 17.99 13.07
C LEU A 125 -15.21 18.35 11.63
N SER A 126 -14.71 17.62 10.63
CA SER A 126 -14.99 17.91 9.23
C SER A 126 -16.50 17.95 8.98
N LYS A 127 -16.94 18.97 8.24
CA LYS A 127 -18.35 19.23 7.88
C LYS A 127 -19.26 19.59 9.07
N ALA A 128 -18.71 20.12 10.16
CA ALA A 128 -19.50 20.67 11.27
C ALA A 128 -20.30 21.94 10.85
N GLY A 129 -19.78 22.71 9.90
CA GLY A 129 -20.47 23.87 9.30
C GLY A 129 -20.81 24.93 10.34
N LEU A 130 -22.07 25.35 10.40
CA LEU A 130 -22.55 26.34 11.39
C LEU A 130 -22.27 25.95 12.85
N LYS A 131 -22.19 24.64 13.15
CA LYS A 131 -21.92 24.14 14.50
C LYS A 131 -20.42 23.96 14.79
N ALA A 132 -19.54 24.46 13.93
CA ALA A 132 -18.08 24.31 14.06
C ALA A 132 -17.54 24.72 15.42
N ALA A 133 -17.91 25.92 15.88
CA ALA A 133 -17.46 26.48 17.16
C ALA A 133 -17.88 25.59 18.34
N THR A 134 -19.17 25.22 18.41
CA THR A 134 -19.71 24.33 19.44
C THR A 134 -19.05 22.96 19.38
N ALA A 135 -18.92 22.36 18.19
CA ALA A 135 -18.34 21.03 18.03
C ALA A 135 -16.85 21.00 18.43
N PHE A 136 -16.10 22.06 18.13
CA PHE A 136 -14.72 22.23 18.60
C PHE A 136 -14.68 22.29 20.12
N LYS A 137 -15.50 23.16 20.73
CA LYS A 137 -15.54 23.34 22.17
C LYS A 137 -15.93 22.04 22.89
N ASP A 138 -17.02 21.39 22.48
CA ASP A 138 -17.48 20.14 23.09
C ASP A 138 -16.43 19.03 23.00
N LEU A 139 -15.67 18.94 21.90
CA LEU A 139 -14.59 17.95 21.77
C LEU A 139 -13.37 18.34 22.59
N TYR A 140 -13.03 19.63 22.63
CA TYR A 140 -11.95 20.15 23.47
C TYR A 140 -12.24 19.88 24.96
N ASP A 141 -13.45 20.18 25.44
CA ASP A 141 -13.87 20.00 26.84
C ASP A 141 -13.94 18.51 27.24
N LEU A 142 -14.05 17.59 26.28
CA LEU A 142 -13.86 16.15 26.53
C LEU A 142 -12.40 15.77 26.71
N TRP A 143 -11.48 16.49 26.10
CA TRP A 143 -10.05 16.16 26.09
C TRP A 143 -9.29 16.91 27.17
N PHE A 144 -9.68 18.14 27.46
CA PHE A 144 -9.04 19.04 28.40
C PHE A 144 -10.06 19.67 29.34
N ASP A 145 -9.65 19.90 30.59
CA ASP A 145 -10.43 20.70 31.55
C ASP A 145 -10.28 22.21 31.28
N GLU A 146 -10.96 23.02 32.09
CA GLU A 146 -10.93 24.49 31.97
C GLU A 146 -9.52 25.08 32.17
N GLN A 147 -8.64 24.39 32.88
CA GLN A 147 -7.26 24.78 33.11
C GLN A 147 -6.31 24.26 31.99
N GLY A 148 -6.82 23.48 31.04
CA GLY A 148 -6.05 22.89 29.96
C GLY A 148 -5.35 21.57 30.33
N ASN A 149 -5.64 20.98 31.49
CA ASN A 149 -5.11 19.67 31.83
C ASN A 149 -5.90 18.56 31.15
N GLU A 150 -5.24 17.44 30.84
CA GLU A 150 -5.90 16.28 30.25
C GLU A 150 -6.97 15.71 31.17
N THR A 151 -8.17 15.50 30.62
CA THR A 151 -9.25 14.80 31.33
C THR A 151 -8.93 13.31 31.48
N GLN A 152 -9.76 12.59 32.22
CA GLN A 152 -9.63 11.13 32.35
C GLN A 152 -9.70 10.40 31.00
N TYR A 153 -10.39 10.97 30.00
CA TYR A 153 -10.54 10.36 28.69
C TYR A 153 -9.18 10.24 27.97
N LEU A 154 -8.43 11.34 27.87
CA LEU A 154 -7.11 11.33 27.24
C LEU A 154 -6.08 10.55 28.06
N LYS A 155 -6.10 10.70 29.40
CA LYS A 155 -5.22 9.95 30.30
C LYS A 155 -5.38 8.44 30.12
N THR A 156 -6.62 7.95 30.03
CA THR A 156 -6.90 6.53 29.79
C THR A 156 -6.43 6.09 28.41
N LEU A 157 -6.73 6.83 27.35
CA LEU A 157 -6.27 6.48 26.00
C LEU A 157 -4.73 6.37 25.92
N LYS A 158 -4.00 7.32 26.51
CA LYS A 158 -2.53 7.28 26.59
C LYS A 158 -2.01 6.10 27.38
N LYS A 159 -2.57 5.85 28.57
CA LYS A 159 -2.20 4.73 29.43
C LYS A 159 -2.35 3.39 28.71
N GLU A 160 -3.41 3.25 27.92
CA GLU A 160 -3.74 2.02 27.20
C GLU A 160 -3.13 1.96 25.79
N GLY A 161 -2.24 2.90 25.44
CA GLY A 161 -1.50 2.91 24.16
C GLY A 161 -2.35 3.27 22.94
N ILE A 162 -3.53 3.84 23.11
CA ILE A 162 -4.42 4.27 22.03
C ILE A 162 -4.10 5.71 21.68
N ASP A 163 -3.40 5.93 20.56
CA ASP A 163 -3.13 7.29 20.09
C ASP A 163 -4.35 8.00 19.46
N LEU A 164 -4.27 9.33 19.45
CA LEU A 164 -5.28 10.17 18.82
C LEU A 164 -5.29 10.07 17.29
N ILE A 165 -4.25 9.52 16.66
CA ILE A 165 -4.24 9.28 15.21
C ILE A 165 -5.31 8.25 14.87
N ARG A 166 -5.32 7.12 15.58
CA ARG A 166 -6.33 6.06 15.41
C ARG A 166 -7.74 6.57 15.72
N MET A 167 -7.90 7.31 16.82
CA MET A 167 -9.20 7.93 17.15
C MET A 167 -9.67 8.88 16.06
N SER A 168 -8.79 9.73 15.52
CA SER A 168 -9.12 10.67 14.45
C SER A 168 -9.47 9.98 13.13
N SER A 169 -8.86 8.82 12.85
CA SER A 169 -9.19 8.00 11.69
C SER A 169 -10.60 7.41 11.82
N ILE A 170 -10.92 6.81 12.97
CA ILE A 170 -12.24 6.21 13.24
C ILE A 170 -13.33 7.30 13.21
N LEU A 171 -13.09 8.42 13.89
CA LEU A 171 -14.05 9.52 14.05
C LEU A 171 -14.02 10.53 12.89
N HIS A 172 -13.27 10.26 11.81
CA HIS A 172 -13.19 11.14 10.65
C HIS A 172 -14.58 11.52 10.13
N GLY A 173 -14.84 12.82 10.00
CA GLY A 173 -16.11 13.34 9.51
C GLY A 173 -17.29 13.19 10.47
N ALA A 174 -17.07 12.98 11.77
CA ALA A 174 -18.14 13.05 12.78
C ALA A 174 -18.78 14.45 12.85
N GLY A 175 -18.02 15.49 12.51
CA GLY A 175 -18.51 16.87 12.40
C GLY A 175 -19.11 17.36 13.71
N ALA A 176 -20.33 17.90 13.64
CA ALA A 176 -21.05 18.40 14.81
C ALA A 176 -21.38 17.34 15.88
N LYS A 177 -21.19 16.04 15.59
CA LYS A 177 -21.41 14.94 16.54
C LYS A 177 -20.12 14.41 17.16
N ALA A 178 -18.97 15.03 16.86
CA ALA A 178 -17.65 14.56 17.26
C ALA A 178 -17.54 14.18 18.75
N ALA A 179 -17.91 15.09 19.65
CA ALA A 179 -17.83 14.86 21.08
C ALA A 179 -18.69 13.66 21.53
N LYS A 180 -19.95 13.61 21.05
CA LYS A 180 -20.85 12.49 21.30
C LYS A 180 -20.25 11.18 20.79
N SER A 181 -19.80 11.13 19.54
CA SER A 181 -19.26 9.91 18.93
C SER A 181 -17.96 9.43 19.57
N PHE A 182 -17.11 10.37 20.03
CA PHE A 182 -15.95 10.05 20.85
C PHE A 182 -16.39 9.38 22.17
N LYS A 183 -17.33 10.00 22.89
CA LYS A 183 -17.83 9.49 24.17
C LYS A 183 -18.50 8.15 24.02
N ASP A 184 -19.36 7.98 23.01
CA ASP A 184 -20.06 6.73 22.70
C ASP A 184 -19.05 5.60 22.41
N LEU A 185 -17.98 5.88 21.67
CA LEU A 185 -16.92 4.89 21.41
C LEU A 185 -16.10 4.59 22.68
N TYR A 186 -15.74 5.62 23.44
CA TYR A 186 -15.00 5.47 24.69
C TYR A 186 -15.75 4.58 25.68
N VAL A 187 -17.05 4.80 25.90
CA VAL A 187 -17.84 3.97 26.82
C VAL A 187 -18.07 2.55 26.31
N MET A 188 -17.82 2.25 25.03
CA MET A 188 -17.76 0.86 24.56
C MET A 188 -16.48 0.18 25.00
N TRP A 189 -15.37 0.91 25.02
CA TRP A 189 -14.04 0.38 25.33
C TRP A 189 -13.67 0.39 26.80
N PHE A 190 -14.16 1.38 27.54
CA PHE A 190 -13.79 1.64 28.93
C PHE A 190 -15.03 1.83 29.81
N ASP A 191 -14.89 1.48 31.08
CA ASP A 191 -15.85 1.86 32.12
C ASP A 191 -15.60 3.30 32.61
N GLU A 192 -16.39 3.75 33.58
CA GLU A 192 -16.30 5.10 34.13
C GLU A 192 -14.98 5.38 34.84
N GLN A 193 -14.31 4.33 35.34
CA GLN A 193 -13.00 4.40 36.01
C GLN A 193 -11.83 4.31 35.01
N GLY A 194 -12.11 4.10 33.72
CA GLY A 194 -11.10 3.94 32.68
C GLY A 194 -10.54 2.53 32.55
N HIS A 195 -11.17 1.51 33.17
CA HIS A 195 -10.76 0.13 32.96
C HIS A 195 -11.33 -0.44 31.66
N LYS A 196 -10.54 -1.25 30.97
CA LYS A 196 -10.96 -1.96 29.75
C LYS A 196 -12.22 -2.80 30.02
N LYS A 197 -13.23 -2.60 29.18
CA LYS A 197 -14.43 -3.45 29.14
C LYS A 197 -14.14 -4.80 28.51
N GLN A 198 -15.08 -5.73 28.67
CA GLN A 198 -14.97 -7.09 28.19
C GLN A 198 -14.65 -7.17 26.69
N CYS A 199 -15.18 -6.26 25.88
CA CYS A 199 -14.93 -6.26 24.43
C CYS A 199 -13.43 -6.12 24.10
N LEU A 200 -12.70 -5.19 24.73
CA LEU A 200 -11.26 -5.02 24.52
C LEU A 200 -10.47 -6.20 25.07
N LYS A 201 -10.83 -6.70 26.26
CA LYS A 201 -10.20 -7.89 26.85
C LYS A 201 -10.35 -9.11 25.94
N THR A 202 -11.52 -9.30 25.32
CA THR A 202 -11.77 -10.38 24.35
C THR A 202 -10.90 -10.21 23.11
N LEU A 203 -10.78 -8.99 22.57
CA LEU A 203 -9.94 -8.73 21.39
C LEU A 203 -8.47 -9.05 21.67
N GLU A 204 -7.94 -8.60 22.81
CA GLU A 204 -6.57 -8.89 23.26
C GLU A 204 -6.33 -10.40 23.43
N LYS A 205 -7.23 -11.09 24.13
CA LYS A 205 -7.16 -12.56 24.32
C LYS A 205 -7.12 -13.31 22.98
N ASN A 206 -7.82 -12.80 21.97
CA ASN A 206 -7.86 -13.38 20.63
C ASN A 206 -6.81 -12.79 19.67
N LYS A 207 -5.82 -12.02 20.19
CA LYS A 207 -4.73 -11.41 19.42
C LYS A 207 -5.21 -10.50 18.27
N VAL A 208 -6.38 -9.88 18.45
CA VAL A 208 -6.92 -8.88 17.54
C VAL A 208 -6.50 -7.49 18.03
N ASP A 209 -5.49 -6.93 17.38
CA ASP A 209 -5.00 -5.58 17.70
C ASP A 209 -5.98 -4.48 17.25
N LEU A 210 -6.14 -3.47 18.10
CA LEU A 210 -6.85 -2.22 17.83
C LEU A 210 -6.35 -1.49 16.58
N VAL A 211 -5.08 -1.63 16.17
CA VAL A 211 -4.59 -1.09 14.89
C VAL A 211 -5.45 -1.60 13.72
N ARG A 212 -5.75 -2.90 13.70
CA ARG A 212 -6.51 -3.54 12.62
C ARG A 212 -7.97 -3.11 12.65
N ILE A 213 -8.55 -3.04 13.84
CA ILE A 213 -9.93 -2.54 14.03
C ILE A 213 -10.04 -1.08 13.60
N SER A 214 -9.10 -0.24 14.02
CA SER A 214 -9.07 1.19 13.68
C SER A 214 -8.91 1.39 12.17
N SER A 215 -8.15 0.51 11.50
CA SER A 215 -8.02 0.51 10.04
C SER A 215 -9.34 0.18 9.36
N ILE A 216 -10.07 -0.85 9.79
CA ILE A 216 -11.39 -1.21 9.24
C ILE A 216 -12.41 -0.09 9.51
N LEU A 217 -12.48 0.40 10.74
CA LEU A 217 -13.43 1.42 11.19
C LEU A 217 -13.07 2.85 10.75
N GLY A 218 -11.97 3.05 10.04
CA GLY A 218 -11.59 4.35 9.50
C GLY A 218 -12.73 4.97 8.69
N GLY A 219 -13.12 6.21 9.02
CA GLY A 219 -14.28 6.87 8.40
C GLY A 219 -15.64 6.51 9.01
N GLY A 220 -15.69 5.84 10.16
CA GLY A 220 -16.94 5.56 10.89
C GLY A 220 -17.66 6.84 11.35
N GLY A 221 -16.91 7.89 11.67
CA GLY A 221 -17.41 9.22 11.99
C GLY A 221 -18.47 9.18 13.09
N ALA A 222 -19.65 9.72 12.78
CA ALA A 222 -20.75 9.78 13.73
C ALA A 222 -21.29 8.41 14.18
N LYS A 223 -21.01 7.34 13.42
CA LYS A 223 -21.47 5.96 13.67
C LYS A 223 -20.37 5.04 14.21
N ALA A 224 -19.23 5.59 14.61
CA ALA A 224 -18.06 4.81 15.03
C ALA A 224 -18.37 3.76 16.10
N ALA A 225 -19.08 4.13 17.17
CA ALA A 225 -19.43 3.21 18.25
C ALA A 225 -20.35 2.07 17.79
N THR A 226 -21.36 2.39 16.95
CA THR A 226 -22.25 1.38 16.35
C THR A 226 -21.48 0.44 15.44
N ALA A 227 -20.63 0.97 14.55
CA ALA A 227 -19.83 0.16 13.64
C ALA A 227 -18.84 -0.76 14.38
N PHE A 228 -18.22 -0.26 15.46
CA PHE A 228 -17.40 -1.10 16.35
C PHE A 228 -18.23 -2.23 16.97
N LYS A 229 -19.39 -1.89 17.54
CA LYS A 229 -20.27 -2.85 18.20
C LYS A 229 -20.74 -3.92 17.22
N ASP A 230 -21.26 -3.53 16.05
CA ASP A 230 -21.77 -4.46 15.05
C ASP A 230 -20.65 -5.40 14.54
N LEU A 231 -19.43 -4.89 14.38
CA LEU A 231 -18.28 -5.72 13.99
C LEU A 231 -17.86 -6.66 15.12
N TYR A 232 -17.88 -6.19 16.38
CA TYR A 232 -17.60 -7.03 17.54
C TYR A 232 -18.65 -8.14 17.68
N ASP A 233 -19.93 -7.80 17.61
CA ASP A 233 -21.05 -8.74 17.72
C ASP A 233 -21.09 -9.72 16.54
N LEU A 234 -20.51 -9.36 15.40
CA LEU A 234 -20.30 -10.27 14.28
C LEU A 234 -19.22 -11.31 14.60
N TRP A 235 -18.14 -10.90 15.26
CA TRP A 235 -16.97 -11.74 15.55
C TRP A 235 -17.11 -12.57 16.83
N PHE A 236 -17.79 -12.04 17.84
CA PHE A 236 -17.86 -12.61 19.18
C PHE A 236 -19.30 -12.63 19.70
N ASP A 237 -19.63 -13.64 20.49
CA ASP A 237 -20.87 -13.64 21.28
C ASP A 237 -20.72 -12.79 22.56
N GLU A 238 -21.79 -12.68 23.33
CA GLU A 238 -21.82 -11.90 24.58
C GLU A 238 -20.82 -12.40 25.63
N GLN A 239 -20.44 -13.69 25.57
CA GLN A 239 -19.45 -14.31 26.45
C GLN A 239 -18.01 -14.11 25.95
N GLY A 240 -17.83 -13.56 24.74
CA GLY A 240 -16.54 -13.37 24.11
C GLY A 240 -16.02 -14.60 23.36
N ASN A 241 -16.87 -15.60 23.08
CA ASN A 241 -16.50 -16.74 22.25
C ASN A 241 -16.60 -16.36 20.76
N LYS A 242 -15.66 -16.88 19.95
CA LYS A 242 -15.66 -16.66 18.50
C LYS A 242 -16.95 -17.20 17.87
N ARG A 243 -17.60 -16.36 17.06
CA ARG A 243 -18.73 -16.74 16.21
C ARG A 243 -18.26 -17.49 14.95
N GLN A 244 -19.22 -17.99 14.21
CA GLN A 244 -18.98 -18.86 13.06
C GLN A 244 -18.10 -18.21 11.99
N CYS A 245 -18.24 -16.91 11.72
CA CYS A 245 -17.43 -16.23 10.70
C CYS A 245 -15.93 -16.31 11.00
N LEU A 246 -15.50 -16.04 12.24
CA LEU A 246 -14.10 -16.17 12.64
C LEU A 246 -13.65 -17.63 12.65
N LYS A 247 -14.49 -18.55 13.13
CA LYS A 247 -14.19 -20.00 13.08
C LYS A 247 -13.96 -20.50 11.65
N THR A 248 -14.75 -20.00 10.69
CA THR A 248 -14.58 -20.32 9.26
C THR A 248 -13.27 -19.77 8.71
N LEU A 249 -12.90 -18.54 9.04
CA LEU A 249 -11.60 -17.97 8.66
C LEU A 249 -10.45 -18.83 9.20
N GLU A 250 -10.49 -19.20 10.47
CA GLU A 250 -9.45 -20.03 11.12
C GLU A 250 -9.35 -21.43 10.49
N LYS A 251 -10.49 -22.10 10.28
CA LYS A 251 -10.57 -23.41 9.60
C LYS A 251 -9.93 -23.35 8.21
N ASN A 252 -10.13 -22.24 7.49
CA ASN A 252 -9.59 -22.03 6.14
C ASN A 252 -8.21 -21.35 6.13
N LYS A 253 -7.55 -21.21 7.29
CA LYS A 253 -6.24 -20.56 7.47
C LYS A 253 -6.19 -19.13 6.93
N VAL A 254 -7.31 -18.40 7.00
CA VAL A 254 -7.40 -16.99 6.60
C VAL A 254 -7.09 -16.12 7.81
N ASN A 255 -5.97 -15.40 7.73
CA ASN A 255 -5.62 -14.44 8.77
C ASN A 255 -6.54 -13.20 8.69
N LEU A 256 -7.03 -12.72 9.84
CA LEU A 256 -7.79 -11.47 9.95
C LEU A 256 -7.02 -10.26 9.40
N VAL A 257 -5.69 -10.32 9.41
CA VAL A 257 -4.79 -9.36 8.73
C VAL A 257 -5.17 -9.18 7.26
N HIS A 258 -5.51 -10.25 6.55
CA HIS A 258 -5.89 -10.17 5.13
C HIS A 258 -7.25 -9.50 4.95
N MET A 259 -8.22 -9.85 5.79
CA MET A 259 -9.55 -9.21 5.78
C MET A 259 -9.44 -7.72 6.10
N SER A 260 -8.66 -7.36 7.12
CA SER A 260 -8.46 -5.96 7.53
C SER A 260 -7.81 -5.10 6.44
N SER A 261 -6.90 -5.68 5.64
CA SER A 261 -6.28 -4.99 4.51
C SER A 261 -7.30 -4.63 3.43
N ILE A 262 -8.19 -5.56 3.11
CA ILE A 262 -9.25 -5.37 2.11
C ILE A 262 -10.26 -4.32 2.60
N LEU A 263 -10.70 -4.47 3.86
CA LEU A 263 -11.75 -3.68 4.49
C LEU A 263 -11.26 -2.36 5.09
N SER A 264 -9.97 -2.02 4.96
CA SER A 264 -9.39 -0.81 5.54
C SER A 264 -10.09 0.45 5.03
N GLY A 265 -10.85 1.11 5.91
CA GLY A 265 -11.65 2.30 5.62
C GLY A 265 -13.11 2.02 5.27
N ALA A 266 -13.63 0.82 5.58
CA ALA A 266 -15.05 0.50 5.45
C ALA A 266 -15.93 1.33 6.40
N GLY A 267 -15.37 1.78 7.53
CA GLY A 267 -15.97 2.78 8.41
C GLY A 267 -17.31 2.32 8.97
N ALA A 268 -18.37 3.08 8.70
CA ALA A 268 -19.71 2.79 9.19
C ALA A 268 -20.31 1.49 8.62
N SER A 269 -19.79 0.97 7.52
CA SER A 269 -20.25 -0.27 6.86
C SER A 269 -19.39 -1.48 7.19
N ALA A 270 -18.49 -1.38 8.18
CA ALA A 270 -17.49 -2.40 8.49
C ALA A 270 -18.05 -3.83 8.67
N SER A 271 -19.12 -3.99 9.46
CA SER A 271 -19.74 -5.29 9.73
C SER A 271 -20.40 -5.87 8.47
N THR A 272 -21.14 -5.06 7.72
CA THR A 272 -21.77 -5.45 6.45
C THR A 272 -20.72 -5.89 5.43
N ALA A 273 -19.71 -5.05 5.18
CA ALA A 273 -18.66 -5.32 4.21
C ALA A 273 -17.83 -6.57 4.59
N PHE A 274 -17.59 -6.78 5.89
CA PHE A 274 -16.94 -8.00 6.37
C PHE A 274 -17.78 -9.24 6.04
N MET A 275 -19.08 -9.21 6.33
CA MET A 275 -19.95 -10.36 6.09
C MET A 275 -20.14 -10.63 4.60
N GLU A 276 -20.33 -9.60 3.79
CA GLU A 276 -20.46 -9.74 2.34
C GLU A 276 -19.20 -10.32 1.70
N LEU A 277 -18.01 -9.88 2.12
CA LEU A 277 -16.75 -10.47 1.67
C LEU A 277 -16.58 -11.90 2.18
N HIS A 278 -16.94 -12.16 3.45
CA HIS A 278 -16.92 -13.50 4.02
C HIS A 278 -17.80 -14.45 3.20
N ASP A 279 -19.02 -14.05 2.86
CA ASP A 279 -19.98 -14.85 2.10
C ASP A 279 -19.57 -14.99 0.62
N ALA A 280 -18.83 -14.02 0.08
CA ALA A 280 -18.20 -14.17 -1.23
C ALA A 280 -17.06 -15.21 -1.21
N PHE A 281 -16.38 -15.38 -0.09
CA PHE A 281 -15.30 -16.36 0.09
C PHE A 281 -15.82 -17.73 0.51
N PHE A 282 -16.85 -17.80 1.33
CA PHE A 282 -17.32 -19.03 1.97
C PHE A 282 -18.85 -19.22 1.87
N ASP A 283 -19.28 -20.45 1.64
CA ASP A 283 -20.68 -20.83 1.73
C ASP A 283 -21.17 -20.90 3.20
N LYS A 284 -22.47 -21.17 3.37
CA LYS A 284 -23.09 -21.27 4.70
C LYS A 284 -22.49 -22.38 5.58
N GLN A 285 -21.84 -23.38 4.99
CA GLN A 285 -21.16 -24.48 5.67
C GLN A 285 -19.69 -24.15 5.98
N GLY A 286 -19.20 -22.99 5.54
CA GLY A 286 -17.83 -22.54 5.70
C GLY A 286 -16.84 -23.16 4.71
N ASN A 287 -17.33 -23.71 3.58
CA ASN A 287 -16.46 -24.17 2.49
C ASN A 287 -16.22 -23.02 1.51
N LYS A 288 -15.05 -23.02 0.85
CA LYS A 288 -14.73 -22.03 -0.18
C LYS A 288 -15.80 -22.04 -1.29
N THR A 289 -16.30 -20.86 -1.64
CA THR A 289 -17.17 -20.67 -2.81
C THR A 289 -16.44 -21.03 -4.10
N GLN A 290 -17.17 -21.20 -5.20
CA GLN A 290 -16.56 -21.46 -6.50
C GLN A 290 -15.64 -20.32 -6.94
N HIS A 291 -16.04 -19.06 -6.71
CA HIS A 291 -15.20 -17.91 -7.04
C HIS A 291 -13.82 -17.96 -6.37
N LEU A 292 -13.78 -18.23 -5.06
CA LEU A 292 -12.51 -18.36 -4.35
C LEU A 292 -11.73 -19.60 -4.79
N LYS A 293 -12.41 -20.72 -5.10
CA LYS A 293 -11.76 -21.93 -5.62
C LYS A 293 -11.05 -21.68 -6.94
N HIS A 294 -11.65 -20.95 -7.87
CA HIS A 294 -11.04 -20.67 -9.19
C HIS A 294 -9.69 -19.93 -9.01
N PHE A 295 -9.66 -18.90 -8.17
CA PHE A 295 -8.42 -18.20 -7.83
C PHE A 295 -7.36 -19.13 -7.22
N VAL A 296 -7.75 -19.95 -6.24
CA VAL A 296 -6.80 -20.85 -5.56
C VAL A 296 -6.23 -21.90 -6.52
N VAL A 297 -7.05 -22.44 -7.43
CA VAL A 297 -6.61 -23.41 -8.47
C VAL A 297 -5.63 -22.76 -9.44
N GLU A 298 -5.83 -21.49 -9.80
CA GLU A 298 -4.88 -20.72 -10.61
C GLU A 298 -3.68 -20.17 -9.82
N GLY A 299 -3.47 -20.62 -8.58
CA GLY A 299 -2.29 -20.30 -7.78
C GLY A 299 -2.34 -18.93 -7.08
N PHE A 300 -3.49 -18.26 -7.03
CA PHE A 300 -3.67 -17.08 -6.19
C PHE A 300 -3.86 -17.50 -4.73
N MET A 301 -2.93 -17.08 -3.88
CA MET A 301 -3.08 -17.21 -2.44
C MET A 301 -4.00 -16.09 -1.89
N LEU A 302 -4.53 -16.29 -0.68
CA LEU A 302 -5.35 -15.27 -0.02
C LEU A 302 -4.59 -13.97 0.25
N CYS A 303 -3.29 -14.04 0.53
CA CYS A 303 -2.45 -12.85 0.63
C CYS A 303 -2.34 -12.09 -0.69
N ASN A 304 -2.39 -12.79 -1.83
CA ASN A 304 -2.41 -12.17 -3.15
C ASN A 304 -3.71 -11.39 -3.38
N LEU A 305 -4.85 -12.03 -3.09
CA LEU A 305 -6.17 -11.39 -3.18
C LEU A 305 -6.28 -10.20 -2.23
N SER A 306 -5.77 -10.34 -1.00
CA SER A 306 -5.75 -9.27 -0.01
C SER A 306 -4.93 -8.05 -0.42
N SER A 307 -3.82 -8.29 -1.12
CA SER A 307 -2.96 -7.23 -1.64
C SER A 307 -3.62 -6.50 -2.82
N MET A 308 -4.23 -7.25 -3.74
CA MET A 308 -4.94 -6.70 -4.89
C MET A 308 -6.18 -5.92 -4.46
N LEU A 309 -7.03 -6.50 -3.61
CA LEU A 309 -8.26 -5.89 -3.11
C LEU A 309 -8.02 -4.93 -1.93
N GLY A 310 -6.77 -4.64 -1.61
CA GLY A 310 -6.42 -3.75 -0.51
C GLY A 310 -7.12 -2.41 -0.64
N ARG A 311 -7.81 -1.98 0.42
CA ARG A 311 -8.62 -0.73 0.45
C ARG A 311 -9.85 -0.71 -0.47
N ALA A 312 -10.40 -1.87 -0.82
CA ALA A 312 -11.73 -1.95 -1.42
C ALA A 312 -12.85 -1.48 -0.45
N ARG A 313 -12.58 -1.44 0.86
CA ARG A 313 -13.45 -0.83 1.89
C ARG A 313 -14.82 -1.50 1.94
N ALA A 314 -15.89 -0.72 1.80
CA ALA A 314 -17.26 -1.19 1.82
C ALA A 314 -17.60 -2.02 0.56
N ASP A 315 -16.92 -1.76 -0.55
CA ASP A 315 -17.18 -2.39 -1.86
C ASP A 315 -16.32 -3.65 -2.07
N ALA A 316 -15.85 -4.26 -0.97
CA ALA A 316 -14.91 -5.39 -1.01
C ALA A 316 -15.43 -6.60 -1.77
N ARG A 317 -16.72 -6.91 -1.61
CA ARG A 317 -17.39 -7.98 -2.33
C ARG A 317 -17.44 -7.68 -3.83
N ASP A 318 -17.92 -6.50 -4.20
CA ASP A 318 -18.04 -6.08 -5.60
C ASP A 318 -16.67 -6.08 -6.28
N ALA A 319 -15.64 -5.55 -5.63
CA ALA A 319 -14.28 -5.56 -6.15
C ALA A 319 -13.75 -7.00 -6.36
N PHE A 320 -14.08 -7.93 -5.47
CA PHE A 320 -13.71 -9.34 -5.63
C PHE A 320 -14.46 -10.02 -6.78
N GLU A 321 -15.77 -9.82 -6.88
CA GLU A 321 -16.60 -10.38 -7.95
C GLU A 321 -16.25 -9.77 -9.33
N GLU A 322 -15.99 -8.47 -9.39
CA GLU A 322 -15.48 -7.83 -10.61
C GLU A 322 -14.13 -8.41 -11.03
N LEU A 323 -13.19 -8.54 -10.10
CA LEU A 323 -11.89 -9.15 -10.40
C LEU A 323 -12.06 -10.60 -10.87
N HIS A 324 -12.95 -11.36 -10.24
CA HIS A 324 -13.29 -12.71 -10.66
C HIS A 324 -13.79 -12.73 -12.11
N SER A 325 -14.75 -11.87 -12.47
CA SER A 325 -15.33 -11.82 -13.82
C SER A 325 -14.33 -11.45 -14.92
N VAL A 326 -13.23 -10.78 -14.56
CA VAL A 326 -12.14 -10.46 -15.48
C VAL A 326 -11.19 -11.63 -15.66
N CYS A 327 -10.96 -12.40 -14.60
CA CYS A 327 -10.05 -13.54 -14.60
C CYS A 327 -10.71 -14.84 -15.07
N PHE A 328 -12.02 -15.01 -14.87
CA PHE A 328 -12.74 -16.26 -15.07
C PHE A 328 -14.09 -16.07 -15.75
N ASN A 329 -14.52 -17.07 -16.52
CA ASN A 329 -15.90 -17.17 -16.99
C ASN A 329 -16.82 -17.80 -15.90
N SER A 330 -18.11 -17.96 -16.21
CA SER A 330 -19.10 -18.53 -15.28
C SER A 330 -18.84 -19.99 -14.90
N GLU A 331 -18.11 -20.74 -15.74
CA GLU A 331 -17.74 -22.14 -15.49
C GLU A 331 -16.44 -22.26 -14.68
N GLY A 332 -15.72 -21.14 -14.50
CA GLY A 332 -14.47 -21.08 -13.78
C GLY A 332 -13.23 -21.27 -14.62
N GLU A 333 -13.38 -21.31 -15.95
CA GLU A 333 -12.25 -21.34 -16.85
C GLU A 333 -11.61 -19.95 -16.91
N SER A 334 -10.28 -19.94 -16.92
CA SER A 334 -9.49 -18.71 -17.07
C SER A 334 -9.86 -18.00 -18.38
N THR A 335 -10.12 -16.70 -18.30
CA THR A 335 -10.40 -15.87 -19.47
C THR A 335 -9.15 -15.74 -20.33
N LYS A 336 -9.34 -15.36 -21.60
CA LYS A 336 -8.23 -15.00 -22.50
C LYS A 336 -7.28 -14.00 -21.85
N LEU A 337 -7.80 -13.00 -21.16
CA LEU A 337 -6.99 -12.00 -20.46
C LEU A 337 -5.99 -12.63 -19.49
N LEU A 338 -6.45 -13.55 -18.63
CA LEU A 338 -5.57 -14.20 -17.66
C LEU A 338 -4.61 -15.18 -18.34
N ASN A 339 -5.09 -15.91 -19.36
CA ASN A 339 -4.26 -16.84 -20.12
C ASN A 339 -3.13 -16.12 -20.87
N ASP A 340 -3.38 -14.98 -21.50
CA ASP A 340 -2.36 -14.18 -22.20
C ASP A 340 -1.20 -13.81 -21.24
N PHE A 341 -1.50 -13.40 -20.00
CA PHE A 341 -0.47 -13.16 -18.96
C PHE A 341 0.28 -14.43 -18.58
N ARG A 342 -0.42 -15.55 -18.39
CA ARG A 342 0.21 -16.82 -18.01
C ARG A 342 1.13 -17.36 -19.09
N GLU A 343 0.70 -17.29 -20.35
CA GLU A 343 1.49 -17.68 -21.51
C GLU A 343 2.72 -16.78 -21.68
N ALA A 344 2.63 -15.50 -21.31
CA ALA A 344 3.77 -14.59 -21.21
C ALA A 344 4.64 -14.80 -19.95
N GLY A 345 4.35 -15.79 -19.11
CA GLY A 345 5.15 -16.18 -17.94
C GLY A 345 4.82 -15.48 -16.62
N PHE A 346 3.77 -14.67 -16.56
CA PHE A 346 3.33 -14.02 -15.32
C PHE A 346 2.65 -15.03 -14.39
N LYS A 347 3.10 -15.10 -13.14
CA LYS A 347 2.45 -15.87 -12.07
C LYS A 347 1.42 -15.02 -11.33
N ALA A 348 0.50 -15.68 -10.63
CA ALA A 348 -0.48 -15.04 -9.76
C ALA A 348 0.15 -14.05 -8.76
N SER A 349 1.28 -14.42 -8.15
CA SER A 349 2.03 -13.55 -7.24
C SER A 349 2.62 -12.32 -7.92
N ASN A 350 3.06 -12.44 -9.18
CA ASN A 350 3.57 -11.30 -9.96
C ASN A 350 2.45 -10.28 -10.20
N LEU A 351 1.31 -10.75 -10.74
CA LEU A 351 0.16 -9.89 -10.99
C LEU A 351 -0.36 -9.25 -9.70
N SER A 352 -0.37 -10.00 -8.60
CA SER A 352 -0.74 -9.49 -7.29
C SER A 352 0.18 -8.38 -6.80
N CYS A 353 1.50 -8.54 -6.92
CA CYS A 353 2.48 -7.52 -6.55
C CYS A 353 2.25 -6.22 -7.35
N MET A 354 2.08 -6.35 -8.66
CA MET A 354 1.92 -5.19 -9.55
C MET A 354 0.60 -4.44 -9.31
N LEU A 355 -0.48 -5.17 -9.00
CA LEU A 355 -1.81 -4.62 -8.72
C LEU A 355 -2.00 -4.17 -7.26
N CYS A 356 -1.06 -4.51 -6.37
CA CYS A 356 -1.12 -4.22 -4.95
C CYS A 356 -1.33 -2.72 -4.70
N GLY A 357 -2.38 -2.36 -3.94
CA GLY A 357 -2.62 -0.96 -3.56
C GLY A 357 -2.75 0.02 -4.74
N SER A 358 -3.08 -0.48 -5.93
CA SER A 358 -3.33 0.34 -7.12
C SER A 358 -4.53 1.28 -6.90
N ARG A 359 -4.52 2.44 -7.57
CA ARG A 359 -5.62 3.40 -7.47
C ARG A 359 -6.74 2.98 -8.42
N GLY A 360 -7.77 2.32 -7.89
CA GLY A 360 -8.96 1.91 -8.64
C GLY A 360 -9.34 0.47 -8.35
N SER A 361 -10.41 -0.01 -8.99
CA SER A 361 -10.79 -1.43 -8.91
C SER A 361 -9.70 -2.29 -9.56
N PRO A 362 -9.20 -3.35 -8.90
CA PRO A 362 -8.15 -4.22 -9.47
C PRO A 362 -8.52 -4.78 -10.85
N SER A 363 -9.82 -5.02 -11.09
CA SER A 363 -10.37 -5.46 -12.38
C SER A 363 -10.06 -4.45 -13.50
N SER A 364 -10.28 -3.16 -13.23
CA SER A 364 -10.05 -2.06 -14.18
C SER A 364 -8.58 -1.84 -14.48
N VAL A 365 -7.72 -1.98 -13.46
CA VAL A 365 -6.28 -1.82 -13.60
C VAL A 365 -5.71 -2.99 -14.39
N LEU A 366 -6.15 -4.23 -14.10
CA LEU A 366 -5.74 -5.42 -14.82
C LEU A 366 -6.17 -5.38 -16.30
N LYS A 367 -7.40 -4.92 -16.61
CA LYS A 367 -7.85 -4.70 -18.00
C LYS A 367 -6.99 -3.69 -18.74
N ARG A 368 -6.70 -2.54 -18.11
CA ARG A 368 -5.86 -1.50 -18.72
C ARG A 368 -4.45 -2.01 -18.97
N LEU A 369 -3.87 -2.71 -18.00
CA LEU A 369 -2.57 -3.35 -18.15
C LEU A 369 -2.57 -4.34 -19.31
N HIS A 370 -3.57 -5.23 -19.39
CA HIS A 370 -3.70 -6.18 -20.49
C HIS A 370 -3.71 -5.46 -21.85
N SER A 371 -4.53 -4.42 -22.00
CA SER A 371 -4.63 -3.66 -23.26
C SER A 371 -3.34 -2.95 -23.70
N VAL A 372 -2.40 -2.76 -22.78
CA VAL A 372 -1.09 -2.16 -23.08
C VAL A 372 -0.04 -3.25 -23.38
N CYS A 373 -0.15 -4.40 -22.72
CA CYS A 373 0.78 -5.53 -22.85
C CYS A 373 0.46 -6.47 -24.03
N PHE A 374 -0.80 -6.56 -24.44
CA PHE A 374 -1.29 -7.51 -25.45
C PHE A 374 -2.19 -6.83 -26.48
N ASN A 375 -2.19 -7.34 -27.71
CA ASN A 375 -3.18 -6.98 -28.73
C ASN A 375 -4.48 -7.82 -28.58
N ASP A 376 -5.44 -7.60 -29.47
CA ASP A 376 -6.74 -8.29 -29.43
C ASP A 376 -6.56 -9.81 -29.62
N GLU A 377 -5.55 -10.24 -30.38
CA GLU A 377 -5.16 -11.63 -30.60
C GLU A 377 -4.49 -12.27 -29.39
N GLY A 378 -3.99 -11.48 -28.43
CA GLY A 378 -3.28 -11.97 -27.23
C GLY A 378 -1.77 -12.06 -27.39
N GLU A 379 -1.25 -11.58 -28.52
CA GLU A 379 0.17 -11.48 -28.77
C GLU A 379 0.75 -10.28 -28.00
N ARG A 380 2.00 -10.44 -27.53
CA ARG A 380 2.72 -9.39 -26.81
C ARG A 380 2.88 -8.16 -27.70
N THR A 381 2.50 -7.00 -27.18
CA THR A 381 2.77 -5.73 -27.85
C THR A 381 4.26 -5.45 -27.91
N LYS A 382 4.67 -4.53 -28.79
CA LYS A 382 6.04 -4.03 -28.83
C LYS A 382 6.52 -3.56 -27.46
N LEU A 383 5.66 -2.93 -26.67
CA LEU A 383 6.00 -2.43 -25.34
C LEU A 383 6.49 -3.56 -24.42
N LEU A 384 5.77 -4.69 -24.39
CA LEU A 384 6.16 -5.82 -23.55
C LEU A 384 7.39 -6.54 -24.12
N ASN A 385 7.49 -6.66 -25.45
CA ASN A 385 8.68 -7.23 -26.10
C ASN A 385 9.95 -6.42 -25.83
N ASP A 386 9.89 -5.08 -25.90
CA ASP A 386 11.05 -4.21 -25.63
C ASP A 386 11.60 -4.45 -24.20
N PHE A 387 10.73 -4.68 -23.20
CA PHE A 387 11.17 -5.04 -21.85
C PHE A 387 11.84 -6.43 -21.81
N PHE A 388 11.23 -7.45 -22.42
CA PHE A 388 11.80 -8.80 -22.40
C PHE A 388 13.12 -8.88 -23.16
N ASP A 389 13.22 -8.19 -24.31
CA ASP A 389 14.43 -8.07 -25.11
C ASP A 389 15.55 -7.33 -24.35
N SER A 390 15.17 -6.51 -23.37
CA SER A 390 16.11 -5.81 -22.47
C SER A 390 16.46 -6.60 -21.21
N GLY A 391 15.99 -7.84 -21.09
CA GLY A 391 16.33 -8.74 -19.98
C GLY A 391 15.39 -8.66 -18.77
N PHE A 392 14.24 -7.98 -18.87
CA PHE A 392 13.21 -8.08 -17.83
C PHE A 392 12.48 -9.40 -17.95
N ASP A 393 12.37 -10.13 -16.84
CA ASP A 393 11.37 -11.18 -16.72
C ASP A 393 10.03 -10.62 -16.16
N PRO A 394 8.94 -11.41 -16.19
CA PRO A 394 7.66 -10.99 -15.61
C PRO A 394 7.73 -10.63 -14.12
N TYR A 395 8.64 -11.23 -13.35
CA TYR A 395 8.81 -10.96 -11.93
C TYR A 395 9.48 -9.59 -11.72
N ASP A 396 10.54 -9.30 -12.46
CA ASP A 396 11.26 -8.03 -12.47
C ASP A 396 10.31 -6.87 -12.81
N LEU A 397 9.52 -7.03 -13.88
CA LEU A 397 8.58 -6.01 -14.30
C LEU A 397 7.48 -5.75 -13.25
N CYS A 398 6.95 -6.81 -12.62
CA CYS A 398 5.96 -6.66 -11.56
C CYS A 398 6.53 -6.07 -10.27
N ASN A 399 7.81 -6.35 -9.96
CA ASN A 399 8.50 -5.78 -8.80
C ASN A 399 8.73 -4.28 -8.97
N ILE A 400 9.32 -3.87 -10.09
CA ILE A 400 9.65 -2.46 -10.31
C ILE A 400 8.39 -1.60 -10.49
N LEU A 401 7.32 -2.17 -11.06
CA LEU A 401 6.00 -1.53 -11.19
C LEU A 401 5.04 -1.89 -10.05
N SER A 402 5.55 -2.39 -8.92
CA SER A 402 4.71 -2.67 -7.75
C SER A 402 3.90 -1.44 -7.37
N ARG A 403 2.57 -1.59 -7.28
CA ARG A 403 1.60 -0.52 -7.02
C ARG A 403 1.45 0.55 -8.10
N ALA A 404 2.01 0.33 -9.29
CA ALA A 404 2.03 1.26 -10.41
C ALA A 404 1.84 0.57 -11.78
N ALA A 405 1.01 -0.49 -11.80
CA ALA A 405 0.63 -1.19 -13.04
C ALA A 405 0.14 -0.24 -14.15
N ASP A 406 -0.51 0.87 -13.78
CA ASP A 406 -1.03 1.88 -14.68
C ASP A 406 0.04 2.81 -15.28
N ARG A 407 1.28 2.71 -14.79
CA ARG A 407 2.45 3.48 -15.25
C ARG A 407 3.36 2.71 -16.18
N ILE A 408 3.03 1.47 -16.54
CA ILE A 408 3.88 0.65 -17.40
C ILE A 408 4.24 1.36 -18.72
N LYS A 409 3.29 2.10 -19.31
CA LYS A 409 3.51 2.88 -20.52
C LYS A 409 4.44 4.07 -20.28
N ASP A 410 4.18 4.85 -19.24
CA ASP A 410 5.04 5.98 -18.86
C ASP A 410 6.48 5.52 -18.57
N PHE A 411 6.62 4.35 -17.93
CA PHE A 411 7.91 3.73 -17.63
C PHE A 411 8.59 3.18 -18.89
N HIS A 412 7.85 2.56 -19.81
CA HIS A 412 8.38 2.14 -21.11
C HIS A 412 8.90 3.34 -21.91
N ASP A 413 8.07 4.38 -22.08
CA ASP A 413 8.46 5.59 -22.80
C ASP A 413 9.70 6.24 -22.17
N PHE A 414 9.80 6.22 -20.83
CA PHE A 414 11.00 6.68 -20.13
C PHE A 414 12.23 5.80 -20.44
N CYS A 415 12.12 4.49 -20.33
CA CYS A 415 13.25 3.57 -20.51
C CYS A 415 13.71 3.44 -21.97
N PHE A 416 12.83 3.66 -22.95
CA PHE A 416 13.11 3.38 -24.36
C PHE A 416 13.09 4.63 -25.26
N SER A 417 12.72 5.81 -24.75
CA SER A 417 12.88 7.04 -25.53
C SER A 417 14.35 7.46 -25.65
N LYS A 418 14.71 8.10 -26.78
CA LYS A 418 16.09 8.52 -27.07
C LYS A 418 16.72 9.39 -25.96
N LYS A 419 15.93 10.19 -25.23
CA LYS A 419 16.46 11.13 -24.22
C LYS A 419 16.84 10.47 -22.90
N SER A 420 16.09 9.46 -22.47
CA SER A 420 16.22 8.82 -21.15
C SER A 420 16.65 7.36 -21.21
N LYS A 421 16.80 6.78 -22.40
CA LYS A 421 17.31 5.41 -22.60
C LYS A 421 18.62 5.12 -21.87
N LYS A 422 19.50 6.13 -21.75
CA LYS A 422 20.78 6.01 -21.05
C LYS A 422 20.64 5.48 -19.61
N TYR A 423 19.55 5.85 -18.91
CA TYR A 423 19.35 5.50 -17.51
C TYR A 423 19.19 4.00 -17.30
N LEU A 424 18.56 3.29 -18.23
CA LEU A 424 18.45 1.84 -18.17
C LEU A 424 19.64 1.16 -18.86
N SER A 425 20.05 1.67 -20.03
CA SER A 425 21.05 0.98 -20.87
C SER A 425 22.45 0.95 -20.26
N HIS A 426 22.84 1.93 -19.44
CA HIS A 426 24.16 1.90 -18.79
C HIS A 426 24.25 0.78 -17.76
N PHE A 427 23.21 0.56 -16.95
CA PHE A 427 23.18 -0.59 -16.06
C PHE A 427 23.13 -1.91 -16.84
N ALA A 428 22.23 -2.02 -17.83
CA ALA A 428 22.05 -3.26 -18.60
C ALA A 428 23.24 -3.62 -19.51
N GLY A 429 24.10 -2.66 -19.86
CA GLY A 429 25.23 -2.85 -20.78
C GLY A 429 26.58 -3.10 -20.10
N GLU A 430 26.69 -2.91 -18.78
CA GLU A 430 27.94 -3.08 -18.05
C GLU A 430 28.10 -4.54 -17.59
N LYS A 431 29.13 -5.23 -18.10
CA LYS A 431 29.37 -6.65 -17.82
C LYS A 431 29.53 -6.97 -16.32
N GLU A 432 29.98 -5.99 -15.54
CA GLU A 432 30.20 -6.10 -14.08
C GLU A 432 29.28 -5.15 -13.28
N GLY A 433 28.26 -4.58 -13.91
CA GLY A 433 27.30 -3.65 -13.30
C GLY A 433 26.03 -4.32 -12.79
N PHE A 434 25.05 -3.51 -12.36
CA PHE A 434 23.75 -4.03 -11.93
C PHE A 434 23.01 -4.70 -13.09
N THR A 435 22.53 -5.92 -12.87
CA THR A 435 21.57 -6.54 -13.78
C THR A 435 20.21 -5.83 -13.69
N VAL A 436 19.34 -6.07 -14.68
CA VAL A 436 17.94 -5.59 -14.63
C VAL A 436 17.24 -6.09 -13.37
N SER A 437 17.42 -7.37 -13.00
CA SER A 437 16.80 -7.91 -11.80
C SER A 437 17.33 -7.24 -10.53
N ASN A 438 18.63 -6.92 -10.47
CA ASN A 438 19.17 -6.14 -9.37
C ASN A 438 18.50 -4.76 -9.25
N LEU A 439 18.33 -4.04 -10.36
CA LEU A 439 17.63 -2.76 -10.36
C LEU A 439 16.18 -2.91 -9.91
N CYS A 440 15.47 -3.94 -10.37
CA CYS A 440 14.08 -4.18 -10.01
C CYS A 440 13.92 -4.50 -8.52
N ASN A 441 14.90 -5.16 -7.90
CA ASN A 441 14.92 -5.38 -6.45
C ASN A 441 15.19 -4.08 -5.67
N VAL A 442 16.16 -3.28 -6.12
CA VAL A 442 16.49 -1.97 -5.52
C VAL A 442 15.29 -1.02 -5.59
N LEU A 443 14.66 -0.93 -6.76
CA LEU A 443 13.56 -0.01 -7.05
C LEU A 443 12.19 -0.61 -6.73
N HIS A 444 12.12 -1.82 -6.15
CA HIS A 444 10.88 -2.41 -5.70
C HIS A 444 10.15 -1.45 -4.75
N GLY A 445 8.85 -1.24 -5.00
CA GLY A 445 8.02 -0.35 -4.19
C GLY A 445 8.16 1.14 -4.51
N ALA A 446 8.91 1.52 -5.55
CA ALA A 446 8.95 2.91 -6.04
C ALA A 446 7.56 3.41 -6.47
N GLY A 447 6.71 2.52 -6.98
CA GLY A 447 5.34 2.81 -7.37
C GLY A 447 5.26 3.93 -8.41
N ASN A 448 4.44 4.94 -8.16
CA ASN A 448 4.19 6.03 -9.12
C ASN A 448 5.45 6.87 -9.45
N ASN A 449 6.52 6.74 -8.68
CA ASN A 449 7.75 7.51 -8.83
C ASN A 449 8.88 6.68 -9.47
N VAL A 450 8.58 5.52 -10.06
CA VAL A 450 9.57 4.60 -10.63
C VAL A 450 10.56 5.27 -11.61
N CYS A 451 10.09 6.18 -12.48
CA CYS A 451 10.96 6.88 -13.42
C CYS A 451 11.93 7.84 -12.72
N SER A 452 11.45 8.62 -11.74
CA SER A 452 12.32 9.50 -10.95
C SER A 452 13.27 8.71 -10.07
N ALA A 453 12.80 7.61 -9.46
CA ALA A 453 13.65 6.75 -8.63
C ALA A 453 14.78 6.11 -9.43
N LEU A 454 14.49 5.60 -10.64
CA LEU A 454 15.51 5.08 -11.55
C LEU A 454 16.53 6.17 -11.94
N LYS A 455 16.06 7.37 -12.26
CA LYS A 455 16.93 8.50 -12.58
C LYS A 455 17.82 8.90 -11.41
N ASP A 456 17.23 9.13 -10.24
CA ASP A 456 17.96 9.57 -9.06
C ASP A 456 18.98 8.52 -8.62
N PHE A 457 18.64 7.23 -8.75
CA PHE A 457 19.57 6.13 -8.49
C PHE A 457 20.71 6.09 -9.52
N TYR A 458 20.39 6.30 -10.80
CA TYR A 458 21.41 6.45 -11.85
C TYR A 458 22.36 7.61 -11.54
N ASP A 459 21.86 8.78 -11.16
CA ASP A 459 22.66 10.00 -10.89
C ASP A 459 23.57 9.82 -9.64
N VAL A 460 23.35 8.79 -8.82
CA VAL A 460 24.25 8.37 -7.74
C VAL A 460 25.33 7.42 -8.24
N CYS A 461 24.98 6.54 -9.19
CA CYS A 461 25.84 5.45 -9.66
C CYS A 461 26.75 5.85 -10.82
N TYR A 462 26.35 6.83 -11.63
CA TYR A 462 27.03 7.24 -12.85
C TYR A 462 27.06 8.76 -13.02
N ASP A 463 28.06 9.25 -13.74
CA ASP A 463 28.13 10.64 -14.20
C ASP A 463 27.30 10.86 -15.49
N GLU A 464 27.32 12.10 -16.00
CA GLU A 464 26.60 12.47 -17.22
C GLU A 464 27.09 11.72 -18.47
N ALA A 465 28.36 11.33 -18.50
CA ALA A 465 29.00 10.58 -19.57
C ALA A 465 28.76 9.06 -19.46
N GLY A 466 28.18 8.59 -18.34
CA GLY A 466 27.95 7.18 -18.07
C GLY A 466 29.12 6.46 -17.42
N ASN A 467 30.14 7.18 -16.96
CA ASN A 467 31.21 6.57 -16.17
C ASN A 467 30.73 6.33 -14.75
N ARG A 468 31.23 5.27 -14.13
CA ARG A 468 30.91 4.93 -12.75
C ARG A 468 31.30 6.08 -11.81
N ALA A 469 30.36 6.53 -11.01
CA ALA A 469 30.59 7.57 -10.02
C ALA A 469 31.55 7.07 -8.93
N HIS A 470 32.27 8.01 -8.29
CA HIS A 470 33.21 7.72 -7.19
C HIS A 470 32.61 6.80 -6.12
N LEU A 471 31.38 7.11 -5.71
CA LEU A 471 30.65 6.37 -4.68
C LEU A 471 30.55 4.88 -5.00
N LEU A 472 30.15 4.53 -6.23
CA LEU A 472 29.98 3.14 -6.61
C LEU A 472 31.33 2.44 -6.85
N ASN A 473 32.33 3.19 -7.36
CA ASN A 473 33.70 2.68 -7.51
C ASN A 473 34.31 2.28 -6.16
N GLU A 474 34.11 3.05 -5.09
CA GLU A 474 34.66 2.70 -3.78
C GLU A 474 34.11 1.38 -3.26
N PHE A 475 32.80 1.14 -3.38
CA PHE A 475 32.19 -0.15 -3.02
C PHE A 475 32.78 -1.32 -3.83
N TYR A 476 32.95 -1.15 -5.14
CA TYR A 476 33.48 -2.21 -5.99
C TYR A 476 34.97 -2.47 -5.69
N ASN A 477 35.74 -1.42 -5.41
CA ASN A 477 37.17 -1.54 -5.07
C ASN A 477 37.41 -2.35 -3.79
N ILE A 478 36.49 -2.31 -2.84
CA ILE A 478 36.56 -3.10 -1.60
C ILE A 478 35.83 -4.46 -1.71
N GLY A 479 35.31 -4.79 -2.89
CA GLY A 479 34.77 -6.12 -3.21
C GLY A 479 33.26 -6.30 -3.09
N PHE A 480 32.46 -5.23 -2.90
CA PHE A 480 31.01 -5.36 -3.05
C PHE A 480 30.65 -5.54 -4.52
N MET A 481 29.86 -6.57 -4.81
CA MET A 481 29.29 -6.79 -6.14
C MET A 481 27.95 -6.06 -6.27
N PRO A 482 27.48 -5.79 -7.50
CA PRO A 482 26.15 -5.21 -7.73
C PRO A 482 25.03 -5.99 -7.03
N ASN A 483 25.14 -7.33 -6.98
CA ASN A 483 24.16 -8.18 -6.30
C ASN A 483 24.15 -7.96 -4.77
N ASP A 484 25.31 -7.72 -4.16
CA ASP A 484 25.43 -7.45 -2.73
C ASP A 484 24.76 -6.12 -2.36
N LEU A 485 25.04 -5.07 -3.15
CA LEU A 485 24.40 -3.78 -2.98
C LEU A 485 22.89 -3.85 -3.24
N SER A 486 22.47 -4.62 -4.25
CA SER A 486 21.06 -4.89 -4.52
C SER A 486 20.36 -5.60 -3.36
N CYS A 487 21.03 -6.52 -2.66
CA CYS A 487 20.47 -7.18 -1.47
C CYS A 487 20.28 -6.17 -0.33
N ILE A 488 21.30 -5.35 -0.07
CA ILE A 488 21.25 -4.31 0.97
C ILE A 488 20.14 -3.29 0.70
N LEU A 489 20.05 -2.86 -0.56
CA LEU A 489 19.11 -1.86 -1.05
C LEU A 489 17.76 -2.45 -1.48
N SER A 490 17.52 -3.75 -1.27
CA SER A 490 16.27 -4.38 -1.68
C SER A 490 15.07 -3.68 -1.02
N MET A 491 14.04 -3.38 -1.82
CA MET A 491 12.85 -2.62 -1.41
C MET A 491 13.10 -1.17 -0.97
N ALA A 492 14.26 -0.59 -1.31
CA ALA A 492 14.54 0.82 -1.06
C ALA A 492 13.61 1.76 -1.86
N GLY A 493 13.16 1.31 -3.04
CA GLY A 493 12.18 1.98 -3.87
C GLY A 493 12.60 3.42 -4.19
N ASN A 494 11.76 4.38 -3.83
CA ASN A 494 12.03 5.80 -4.08
C ASN A 494 13.21 6.38 -3.30
N ASN A 495 13.66 5.69 -2.26
CA ASN A 495 14.75 6.15 -1.40
C ASN A 495 16.09 5.47 -1.74
N ALA A 496 16.15 4.65 -2.79
CA ALA A 496 17.36 3.91 -3.16
C ALA A 496 18.61 4.80 -3.26
N ALA A 497 18.46 5.96 -3.92
CA ALA A 497 19.53 6.94 -4.07
C ALA A 497 20.05 7.50 -2.74
N SER A 498 19.15 7.93 -1.84
CA SER A 498 19.54 8.50 -0.55
C SER A 498 20.10 7.44 0.39
N ILE A 499 19.49 6.26 0.43
CA ILE A 499 19.94 5.12 1.24
C ILE A 499 21.35 4.70 0.82
N LEU A 500 21.64 4.60 -0.49
CA LEU A 500 22.97 4.26 -0.97
C LEU A 500 24.01 5.32 -0.56
N ARG A 501 23.67 6.62 -0.64
CA ARG A 501 24.55 7.72 -0.18
C ARG A 501 24.83 7.66 1.32
N ASP A 502 23.80 7.41 2.12
CA ASP A 502 23.97 7.38 3.58
C ASP A 502 24.69 6.10 4.05
N PHE A 503 24.45 4.97 3.37
CA PHE A 503 25.20 3.75 3.60
C PHE A 503 26.67 3.92 3.20
N HIS A 504 26.96 4.56 2.07
CA HIS A 504 28.33 4.92 1.68
C HIS A 504 29.02 5.75 2.77
N LYS A 505 28.38 6.83 3.25
CA LYS A 505 28.94 7.62 4.36
C LYS A 505 29.21 6.78 5.60
N SER A 506 28.33 5.85 5.95
CA SER A 506 28.50 4.99 7.13
C SER A 506 29.65 3.99 6.95
N CYS A 507 29.86 3.50 5.74
CA CYS A 507 30.92 2.57 5.38
C CYS A 507 32.31 3.21 5.32
N PHE A 508 32.38 4.45 4.83
CA PHE A 508 33.61 5.18 4.56
C PHE A 508 33.78 6.42 5.44
N ASN A 509 33.22 6.39 6.67
CA ASN A 509 33.42 7.44 7.67
C ASN A 509 34.82 7.35 8.33
N GLU A 510 35.16 8.38 9.12
CA GLU A 510 36.43 8.42 9.88
C GLU A 510 36.55 7.29 10.92
N GLU A 511 35.42 6.78 11.42
CA GLU A 511 35.38 5.69 12.41
C GLU A 511 35.70 4.31 11.80
N ASN A 512 35.71 4.22 10.47
CA ASN A 512 36.26 3.10 9.71
C ASN A 512 35.61 1.73 10.00
N TYR A 513 34.32 1.73 10.36
CA TYR A 513 33.57 0.54 10.78
C TYR A 513 33.63 -0.61 9.79
N LEU A 514 33.56 -0.30 8.48
CA LEU A 514 33.64 -1.32 7.45
C LEU A 514 34.99 -2.04 7.46
N ASN A 515 36.09 -1.34 7.73
CA ASN A 515 37.40 -1.97 7.77
C ASN A 515 37.53 -2.97 8.92
N HIS A 516 36.87 -2.74 10.07
CA HIS A 516 36.85 -3.73 11.16
C HIS A 516 36.19 -5.04 10.69
N PHE A 517 35.07 -4.96 9.98
CA PHE A 517 34.46 -6.13 9.35
C PHE A 517 35.40 -6.79 8.34
N LEU A 518 35.96 -6.02 7.40
CA LEU A 518 36.80 -6.56 6.32
C LEU A 518 38.14 -7.14 6.81
N THR A 519 38.63 -6.76 8.00
CA THR A 519 39.79 -7.44 8.62
C THR A 519 39.48 -8.88 9.02
N GLU A 520 38.22 -9.18 9.35
CA GLU A 520 37.71 -10.52 9.64
C GLU A 520 37.26 -11.24 8.37
N ARG A 521 38.22 -11.41 7.44
CA ARG A 521 38.01 -11.87 6.05
C ARG A 521 37.26 -13.19 5.89
N THR A 522 37.25 -14.04 6.92
CA THR A 522 36.55 -15.33 6.90
C THR A 522 35.07 -15.22 7.26
N LEU A 523 34.66 -14.14 7.93
CA LEU A 523 33.31 -13.97 8.46
C LEU A 523 32.53 -12.86 7.76
N PHE A 524 33.18 -11.74 7.46
CA PHE A 524 32.51 -10.56 6.90
C PHE A 524 33.07 -10.16 5.54
N MET A 525 33.06 -11.10 4.59
CA MET A 525 33.19 -10.70 3.19
C MET A 525 32.00 -9.81 2.80
N PRO A 526 32.13 -8.90 1.80
CA PRO A 526 31.01 -8.06 1.34
C PRO A 526 29.71 -8.82 1.07
N LYS A 527 29.81 -10.02 0.48
CA LYS A 527 28.68 -10.94 0.22
C LYS A 527 28.00 -11.50 1.47
N ASP A 528 28.72 -11.59 2.58
CA ASP A 528 28.21 -12.15 3.83
C ASP A 528 27.65 -11.03 4.70
N LEU A 529 28.29 -9.85 4.67
CA LEU A 529 27.76 -8.63 5.22
C LEU A 529 26.43 -8.22 4.54
N SER A 530 26.32 -8.38 3.22
CA SER A 530 25.08 -8.10 2.48
C SER A 530 23.91 -9.00 2.90
N LYS A 531 24.17 -10.25 3.31
CA LYS A 531 23.15 -11.16 3.87
C LYS A 531 22.66 -10.68 5.23
N ILE A 532 23.55 -10.19 6.10
CA ILE A 532 23.16 -9.64 7.41
C ILE A 532 22.35 -8.35 7.24
N LEU A 533 22.67 -7.58 6.20
CA LEU A 533 22.07 -6.27 5.92
C LEU A 533 20.92 -6.31 4.90
N ILE A 534 20.52 -7.50 4.44
CA ILE A 534 19.53 -7.67 3.35
C ILE A 534 18.20 -6.98 3.66
N GLY A 535 17.72 -6.10 2.77
CA GLY A 535 16.45 -5.39 2.97
C GLY A 535 16.44 -4.50 4.22
N ALA A 536 17.58 -3.92 4.61
CA ALA A 536 17.61 -2.96 5.72
C ALA A 536 16.94 -1.63 5.36
N GLY A 537 16.88 -1.31 4.06
CA GLY A 537 16.19 -0.15 3.51
C GLY A 537 16.61 1.14 4.20
N THR A 538 15.64 1.94 4.66
CA THR A 538 15.90 3.22 5.33
C THR A 538 16.59 3.09 6.69
N LYS A 539 16.67 1.89 7.27
CA LYS A 539 17.33 1.64 8.56
C LYS A 539 18.78 1.16 8.42
N ILE A 540 19.31 1.07 7.19
CA ILE A 540 20.62 0.48 6.92
C ILE A 540 21.74 1.03 7.81
N CYS A 541 21.84 2.35 7.96
CA CYS A 541 22.92 2.96 8.76
C CYS A 541 22.81 2.54 10.23
N SER A 542 21.62 2.62 10.82
CA SER A 542 21.39 2.21 12.21
C SER A 542 21.60 0.71 12.44
N ILE A 543 21.26 -0.14 11.46
CA ILE A 543 21.48 -1.59 11.56
C ILE A 543 22.97 -1.91 11.41
N PHE A 544 23.67 -1.21 10.52
CA PHE A 544 25.11 -1.37 10.31
C PHE A 544 25.93 -0.95 11.53
N GLU A 545 25.62 0.21 12.13
CA GLU A 545 26.24 0.68 13.38
C GLU A 545 25.96 -0.31 14.52
N LYS A 546 24.71 -0.75 14.68
CA LYS A 546 24.35 -1.75 15.70
C LYS A 546 25.05 -3.09 15.48
N LEU A 547 25.22 -3.51 14.23
CA LEU A 547 25.97 -4.73 13.91
C LEU A 547 27.44 -4.56 14.31
N HIS A 548 28.00 -3.37 14.06
CA HIS A 548 29.37 -3.05 14.46
C HIS A 548 29.52 -3.10 15.97
N ASP A 549 28.73 -2.35 16.73
CA ASP A 549 28.79 -2.33 18.21
C ASP A 549 28.58 -3.72 18.84
N LEU A 550 27.81 -4.59 18.18
CA LEU A 550 27.61 -5.96 18.61
C LEU A 550 28.86 -6.82 18.41
N CYS A 551 29.61 -6.58 17.34
CA CYS A 551 30.73 -7.41 16.89
C CYS A 551 32.10 -6.87 17.33
N PHE A 552 32.24 -5.55 17.42
CA PHE A 552 33.50 -4.85 17.63
C PHE A 552 33.34 -3.71 18.63
N ASP A 553 34.42 -3.37 19.33
CA ASP A 553 34.50 -2.10 20.06
C ASP A 553 34.90 -0.96 19.11
N LYS A 554 34.94 0.27 19.65
CA LYS A 554 35.33 1.47 18.89
C LYS A 554 36.74 1.41 18.28
N SER A 555 37.62 0.58 18.82
CA SER A 555 39.00 0.39 18.32
C SER A 555 39.10 -0.76 17.31
N GLY A 556 38.00 -1.48 17.05
CA GLY A 556 37.95 -2.63 16.14
C GLY A 556 38.33 -3.96 16.77
N ASN A 557 38.45 -4.03 18.10
CA ASN A 557 38.66 -5.32 18.76
C ASN A 557 37.33 -6.09 18.83
N LYS A 558 37.38 -7.41 18.64
CA LYS A 558 36.20 -8.27 18.77
C LYS A 558 35.59 -8.15 20.15
N THR A 559 34.28 -8.02 20.22
CA THR A 559 33.55 -8.16 21.48
C THR A 559 33.57 -9.60 21.97
N ASN A 560 33.31 -9.81 23.27
CA ASN A 560 33.12 -11.16 23.82
C ASN A 560 32.01 -11.92 23.09
N TYR A 561 30.96 -11.20 22.67
CA TYR A 561 29.84 -11.78 21.93
C TYR A 561 30.28 -12.41 20.61
N LEU A 562 31.05 -11.67 19.80
CA LEU A 562 31.58 -12.22 18.54
C LEU A 562 32.57 -13.36 18.80
N HIS A 563 33.40 -13.23 19.83
CA HIS A 563 34.38 -14.27 20.19
C HIS A 563 33.70 -15.59 20.58
N ASP A 564 32.61 -15.53 21.33
CA ASP A 564 31.82 -16.70 21.72
C ASP A 564 31.07 -17.31 20.53
N LEU A 565 30.50 -16.48 19.64
CA LEU A 565 29.84 -16.93 18.42
C LEU A 565 30.78 -17.73 17.53
N ILE A 566 31.98 -17.20 17.26
CA ILE A 566 33.00 -17.85 16.42
C ILE A 566 33.47 -19.18 17.04
N LYS A 567 33.57 -19.24 18.37
CA LYS A 567 34.04 -20.44 19.07
C LYS A 567 33.02 -21.58 19.04
N THR A 568 31.73 -21.25 19.00
CA THR A 568 30.66 -22.21 19.30
C THR A 568 29.81 -22.62 18.10
N ASN A 569 29.86 -21.88 16.98
CA ASN A 569 28.96 -22.10 15.85
C ASN A 569 29.71 -22.16 14.51
N PRO A 570 29.19 -22.89 13.52
CA PRO A 570 29.68 -22.83 12.15
C PRO A 570 29.34 -21.48 11.49
N LEU A 571 30.09 -21.13 10.45
CA LEU A 571 30.07 -19.81 9.80
C LEU A 571 28.67 -19.36 9.34
N ASN A 572 27.92 -20.26 8.70
CA ASN A 572 26.58 -19.98 8.20
C ASN A 572 25.58 -19.67 9.33
N GLU A 573 25.68 -20.37 10.45
CA GLU A 573 24.83 -20.12 11.62
C GLU A 573 25.17 -18.77 12.26
N ILE A 574 26.43 -18.35 12.26
CA ILE A 574 26.83 -17.03 12.77
C ILE A 574 26.15 -15.89 11.98
N ILE A 575 26.14 -15.97 10.64
CA ILE A 575 25.50 -14.96 9.79
C ILE A 575 24.01 -14.86 10.11
N ASP A 576 23.31 -15.99 10.19
CA ASP A 576 21.88 -16.03 10.50
C ASP A 576 21.61 -15.50 11.92
N MET A 577 22.43 -15.87 12.90
CA MET A 577 22.31 -15.36 14.27
C MET A 577 22.52 -13.85 14.36
N LEU A 578 23.53 -13.31 13.66
CA LEU A 578 23.78 -11.87 13.59
C LEU A 578 22.62 -11.14 12.91
N TYR A 579 22.14 -11.64 11.77
CA TYR A 579 20.95 -11.12 11.08
C TYR A 579 19.75 -11.02 12.05
N GLN A 580 19.42 -12.12 12.74
CA GLN A 580 18.32 -12.17 13.68
C GLN A 580 18.51 -11.19 14.85
N LYS A 581 19.73 -11.07 15.37
CA LYS A 581 20.03 -10.21 16.53
C LYS A 581 19.91 -8.72 16.19
N VAL A 582 20.45 -8.30 15.04
CA VAL A 582 20.39 -6.88 14.65
C VAL A 582 19.00 -6.46 14.20
N ARG A 583 18.19 -7.40 13.67
CA ARG A 583 16.79 -7.15 13.31
C ARG A 583 15.84 -7.11 14.50
N LYS A 584 15.94 -8.07 15.42
CA LYS A 584 14.95 -8.24 16.52
C LYS A 584 15.18 -7.38 17.77
N CYS A 585 16.38 -6.84 17.99
CA CYS A 585 16.63 -6.02 19.19
C CYS A 585 16.09 -4.56 19.02
N PRO A 586 15.31 -4.01 19.96
CA PRO A 586 15.01 -2.58 20.01
C PRO A 586 16.30 -1.74 20.11
N SER A 587 16.31 -0.54 19.52
CA SER A 587 17.48 0.34 19.44
C SER A 587 18.00 0.87 20.80
N THR A 588 17.32 0.59 21.90
CA THR A 588 17.62 1.14 23.24
C THR A 588 18.43 0.22 24.16
N PHE A 589 18.90 -0.95 23.69
CA PHE A 589 19.44 -2.00 24.57
C PHE A 589 20.97 -2.11 24.70
N LEU A 590 21.75 -1.10 24.31
CA LEU A 590 23.22 -1.12 24.45
C LEU A 590 23.76 -0.20 25.56
N LYS A 591 23.02 -0.09 26.68
CA LYS A 591 23.59 0.35 27.96
C LYS A 591 23.10 -0.58 29.07
N ASP A 592 24.08 -1.24 29.70
CA ASP A 592 24.05 -2.05 30.91
C ASP A 592 23.55 -3.52 30.87
N GLU A 593 24.36 -4.36 31.51
CA GLU A 593 24.32 -5.82 31.58
C GLU A 593 23.15 -6.37 32.44
N ALA A 594 22.39 -7.32 31.90
CA ALA A 594 21.75 -8.44 32.63
C ALA A 594 21.11 -9.45 31.63
N PRO A 595 21.00 -10.76 31.96
CA PRO A 595 20.60 -11.80 31.01
C PRO A 595 19.08 -11.82 30.73
N PRO A 596 18.64 -12.35 29.57
CA PRO A 596 17.29 -12.10 29.07
C PRO A 596 16.26 -13.09 29.63
N HIS A 597 15.18 -12.56 30.21
CA HIS A 597 13.89 -13.25 30.24
C HIS A 597 13.19 -13.08 28.89
N ARG A 598 12.77 -14.22 28.32
CA ARG A 598 12.03 -14.32 27.04
C ARG A 598 10.73 -13.51 27.09
N LEU A 599 10.62 -12.53 26.20
CA LEU A 599 9.35 -11.96 25.74
C LEU A 599 9.32 -12.06 24.23
N ASP A 600 8.40 -12.88 23.74
CA ASP A 600 8.23 -13.23 22.33
C ASP A 600 7.31 -12.20 21.68
N ILE A 601 7.89 -11.31 20.86
CA ILE A 601 7.17 -10.30 20.06
C ILE A 601 7.44 -10.61 18.59
N SER A 602 6.82 -11.69 18.10
CA SER A 602 6.64 -11.96 16.68
C SER A 602 5.30 -11.32 16.23
N ILE A 603 5.13 -11.05 14.93
CA ILE A 603 3.89 -10.67 14.21
C ILE A 603 3.85 -9.24 13.63
N ILE A 604 4.66 -8.26 14.07
CA ILE A 604 4.70 -6.96 13.34
C ILE A 604 5.64 -7.00 12.12
N GLU A 605 6.64 -7.90 12.11
CA GLU A 605 7.62 -8.03 11.02
C GLU A 605 7.27 -9.09 9.96
N GLU A 606 6.19 -9.86 10.13
CA GLU A 606 5.88 -11.02 9.26
C GLU A 606 5.60 -10.65 7.79
N ARG A 607 5.07 -9.44 7.50
CA ARG A 607 4.84 -9.02 6.09
C ARG A 607 6.13 -8.66 5.36
N GLU A 608 7.14 -8.16 6.07
CA GLU A 608 8.44 -7.87 5.46
C GLU A 608 9.31 -9.14 5.47
N MET A 609 9.21 -9.98 6.51
CA MET A 609 9.96 -11.24 6.61
C MET A 609 9.50 -12.34 5.65
N GLU A 610 8.22 -12.53 5.34
CA GLU A 610 7.82 -13.57 4.37
C GLU A 610 8.33 -13.26 2.94
N ASP A 611 8.32 -11.99 2.54
CA ASP A 611 8.89 -11.55 1.25
C ASP A 611 10.43 -11.59 1.27
N ILE A 612 11.07 -11.23 2.40
CA ILE A 612 12.53 -11.34 2.58
C ILE A 612 12.99 -12.79 2.63
N ASP A 613 12.29 -13.70 3.30
CA ASP A 613 12.64 -15.13 3.39
C ASP A 613 12.47 -15.82 2.03
N SER A 614 11.45 -15.42 1.26
CA SER A 614 11.26 -15.84 -0.14
C SER A 614 12.41 -15.35 -1.03
N LEU A 615 12.84 -14.09 -0.86
CA LEU A 615 14.01 -13.53 -1.54
C LEU A 615 15.32 -14.23 -1.12
N TYR A 616 15.52 -14.47 0.18
CA TYR A 616 16.69 -15.15 0.75
C TYR A 616 16.82 -16.58 0.23
N THR A 617 15.71 -17.32 0.19
CA THR A 617 15.65 -18.68 -0.36
C THR A 617 15.95 -18.69 -1.86
N ARG A 618 15.46 -17.71 -2.62
CA ARG A 618 15.67 -17.62 -4.06
C ARG A 618 17.10 -17.20 -4.43
N LEU A 619 17.71 -16.29 -3.65
CA LEU A 619 19.09 -15.86 -3.85
C LEU A 619 20.08 -17.01 -3.64
N ASN A 620 19.85 -17.84 -2.61
CA ASN A 620 20.66 -19.03 -2.37
C ASN A 620 20.61 -20.00 -3.57
N ASN A 621 19.44 -20.17 -4.20
CA ASN A 621 19.27 -21.01 -5.39
C ASN A 621 19.93 -20.43 -6.66
N GLU A 622 20.04 -19.10 -6.77
CA GLU A 622 20.60 -18.43 -7.95
C GLU A 622 22.13 -18.38 -7.93
N VAL A 623 22.72 -18.27 -6.73
CA VAL A 623 24.17 -18.40 -6.48
C VAL A 623 24.66 -19.83 -6.76
N GLU A 624 23.88 -20.85 -6.40
CA GLU A 624 24.21 -22.24 -6.74
C GLU A 624 24.24 -22.45 -8.27
N ARG A 625 23.28 -21.87 -9.01
CA ARG A 625 23.24 -21.96 -10.49
C ARG A 625 24.38 -21.24 -11.19
N THR A 626 24.83 -20.09 -10.68
CA THR A 626 25.98 -19.36 -11.25
C THR A 626 27.30 -20.05 -10.95
N SER A 627 27.42 -20.76 -9.81
CA SER A 627 28.59 -21.58 -9.50
C SER A 627 28.73 -22.80 -10.43
N LEU A 628 27.61 -23.44 -10.80
CA LEU A 628 27.59 -24.62 -11.68
C LEU A 628 27.89 -24.29 -13.15
N ASN A 629 27.55 -23.10 -13.62
CA ASN A 629 27.79 -22.68 -15.02
C ASN A 629 29.23 -22.21 -15.30
N SER A 630 30.09 -22.13 -14.29
CA SER A 630 31.50 -21.74 -14.47
C SER A 630 32.42 -22.86 -15.00
N ASN A 631 31.92 -24.09 -15.14
CA ASN A 631 32.70 -25.26 -15.56
C ASN A 631 32.45 -25.77 -17.00
N ILE A 632 31.88 -24.96 -17.90
CA ILE A 632 31.73 -25.33 -19.31
C ILE A 632 32.44 -24.32 -20.22
N LEU A 633 33.67 -24.66 -20.62
CA LEU A 633 34.40 -24.02 -21.73
C LEU A 633 33.65 -24.22 -23.06
N PRO A 634 33.47 -23.19 -23.90
CA PRO A 634 33.18 -23.39 -25.31
C PRO A 634 34.47 -23.27 -26.13
N ILE A 635 34.99 -24.41 -26.60
CA ILE A 635 35.87 -24.45 -27.77
C ILE A 635 34.99 -24.32 -29.01
N ARG A 636 35.08 -23.21 -29.74
CA ARG A 636 34.71 -23.17 -31.17
C ARG A 636 35.57 -22.16 -31.93
N ASN A 637 36.62 -22.70 -32.57
CA ASN A 637 37.31 -22.10 -33.70
C ASN A 637 36.38 -22.13 -34.93
N SER A 638 36.15 -21.00 -35.58
CA SER A 638 35.53 -20.92 -36.91
C SER A 638 36.60 -20.63 -37.97
N LYS A 639 36.94 -21.64 -38.76
CA LYS A 639 37.64 -21.49 -40.05
C LYS A 639 36.76 -22.05 -41.17
N LYS A 640 36.47 -21.18 -42.13
CA LYS A 640 35.83 -21.39 -43.43
C LYS A 640 36.18 -22.71 -44.12
N ARG A 641 35.18 -23.32 -44.76
CA ARG A 641 35.28 -23.80 -46.16
C ARG A 641 33.87 -24.01 -46.76
N ASN A 642 33.67 -23.41 -47.93
CA ASN A 642 32.56 -23.67 -48.86
C ASN A 642 32.75 -25.03 -49.54
N LEU A 643 31.67 -25.73 -49.85
CA LEU A 643 31.54 -26.51 -51.09
C LEU A 643 30.07 -26.87 -51.36
N ASP A 644 29.72 -26.75 -52.64
CA ASP A 644 28.39 -26.76 -53.24
C ASP A 644 27.71 -28.15 -53.36
N SER A 645 26.41 -28.07 -53.72
CA SER A 645 25.70 -28.86 -54.74
C SER A 645 24.63 -29.90 -54.31
N ALA A 646 23.38 -29.47 -54.53
CA ALA A 646 22.21 -30.08 -55.19
C ALA A 646 22.04 -31.61 -55.34
N GLN A 647 20.81 -32.10 -55.03
CA GLN A 647 19.88 -32.93 -55.84
C GLN A 647 18.73 -33.42 -54.92
N GLN A 648 17.47 -32.97 -55.00
CA GLN A 648 16.36 -33.24 -55.95
C GLN A 648 15.73 -34.65 -55.91
N GLN A 649 14.38 -34.65 -55.87
CA GLN A 649 13.37 -35.71 -56.11
C GLN A 649 13.00 -36.67 -54.95
N ASP A 650 11.79 -36.65 -54.38
CA ASP A 650 10.41 -36.81 -54.90
C ASP A 650 10.02 -38.28 -55.17
N CYS A 651 9.19 -38.88 -54.31
CA CYS A 651 8.11 -39.78 -54.75
C CYS A 651 7.11 -40.14 -53.63
N LYS A 652 5.84 -40.12 -54.02
CA LYS A 652 4.61 -40.45 -53.28
C LYS A 652 4.23 -41.94 -53.45
N LYS A 653 3.41 -42.40 -52.47
CA LYS A 653 2.18 -43.24 -52.57
C LYS A 653 2.20 -44.77 -52.32
N GLN A 654 1.08 -45.16 -51.66
CA GLN A 654 0.33 -46.44 -51.59
C GLN A 654 0.83 -47.49 -50.59
N LYS A 655 0.14 -47.92 -49.52
CA LYS A 655 -1.28 -48.23 -49.15
C LYS A 655 -1.71 -49.68 -49.45
N VAL A 656 -2.43 -50.27 -48.46
CA VAL A 656 -3.32 -51.47 -48.45
C VAL A 656 -2.65 -52.73 -47.85
N CYS A 657 -2.90 -53.09 -46.57
CA CYS A 657 -4.06 -53.77 -45.91
C CYS A 657 -4.06 -55.31 -46.05
N LEU A 658 -4.37 -56.00 -44.93
CA LEU A 658 -5.35 -57.09 -44.73
C LEU A 658 -5.17 -57.61 -43.28
N GLN A 659 -6.15 -57.40 -42.39
CA GLN A 659 -7.20 -58.36 -41.95
C GLN A 659 -6.74 -59.22 -40.73
N GLN A 660 -7.54 -59.60 -39.72
CA GLN A 660 -8.99 -59.76 -39.62
C GLN A 660 -9.44 -60.07 -38.15
N ASN A 661 -10.71 -59.74 -37.85
CA ASN A 661 -11.72 -60.52 -37.07
C ASN A 661 -11.65 -60.57 -35.52
N ASN A 662 -12.74 -60.58 -34.74
CA ASN A 662 -14.21 -60.61 -34.98
C ASN A 662 -14.95 -60.34 -33.63
N SER A 663 -15.98 -59.47 -33.55
CA SER A 663 -17.46 -59.73 -33.43
C SER A 663 -17.95 -60.23 -32.05
N ASN A 664 -19.10 -59.85 -31.43
CA ASN A 664 -20.51 -59.61 -31.82
C ASN A 664 -21.23 -58.74 -30.74
N SER A 665 -22.14 -57.77 -31.01
CA SER A 665 -23.55 -57.75 -31.50
C SER A 665 -24.59 -58.33 -30.51
N ARG A 666 -25.64 -57.60 -30.05
CA ARG A 666 -26.98 -57.24 -30.62
C ARG A 666 -27.74 -56.40 -29.55
N GLY A 667 -28.80 -55.60 -29.77
CA GLY A 667 -29.72 -55.38 -30.89
C GLY A 667 -30.79 -54.32 -30.54
N MET A 668 -31.50 -53.82 -31.56
CA MET A 668 -32.55 -52.78 -31.53
C MET A 668 -33.96 -53.31 -31.16
N SER A 669 -34.87 -52.47 -30.64
CA SER A 669 -35.99 -51.88 -31.43
C SER A 669 -36.97 -51.03 -30.59
N SER A 670 -37.76 -50.25 -31.32
CA SER A 670 -38.64 -49.11 -31.01
C SER A 670 -40.09 -49.45 -30.57
N LEU A 671 -40.82 -48.49 -29.93
CA LEU A 671 -42.17 -48.04 -30.36
C LEU A 671 -42.79 -46.90 -29.50
N GLN A 672 -43.14 -45.80 -30.20
CA GLN A 672 -44.24 -44.82 -30.08
C GLN A 672 -45.04 -44.58 -28.77
N HIS A 673 -45.16 -43.29 -28.36
CA HIS A 673 -46.45 -42.57 -28.28
C HIS A 673 -46.29 -41.03 -28.25
N LYS A 674 -47.12 -40.32 -29.02
CA LYS A 674 -47.28 -38.85 -29.10
C LYS A 674 -48.73 -38.48 -28.72
N GLN A 675 -48.95 -37.20 -28.38
CA GLN A 675 -50.22 -36.42 -28.23
C GLN A 675 -50.61 -36.12 -26.77
N ASN A 676 -51.22 -34.98 -26.39
CA ASN A 676 -51.39 -33.64 -26.97
C ASN A 676 -51.91 -32.70 -25.84
N LEU A 677 -51.51 -31.44 -25.94
CA LEU A 677 -52.14 -30.19 -25.44
C LEU A 677 -53.53 -30.24 -24.76
N LYS A 678 -53.67 -29.61 -23.58
CA LYS A 678 -54.83 -28.78 -23.21
C LYS A 678 -54.46 -27.54 -22.37
N LYS A 679 -54.90 -26.39 -22.88
CA LYS A 679 -54.95 -25.04 -22.28
C LYS A 679 -55.85 -25.01 -21.02
N LYS A 680 -55.55 -24.14 -20.04
CA LYS A 680 -56.45 -23.04 -19.56
C LYS A 680 -55.93 -22.24 -18.35
N LYS A 681 -56.11 -20.91 -18.46
CA LYS A 681 -56.47 -19.87 -17.45
C LYS A 681 -55.41 -19.28 -16.48
N LYS A 682 -54.87 -18.12 -16.90
CA LYS A 682 -54.97 -16.73 -16.36
C LYS A 682 -55.21 -16.44 -14.84
N PRO A 683 -54.87 -15.20 -14.37
CA PRO A 683 -54.11 -14.94 -13.13
C PRO A 683 -54.93 -14.31 -12.00
N LYS A 684 -54.30 -14.08 -10.83
CA LYS A 684 -54.74 -13.09 -9.84
C LYS A 684 -53.58 -12.23 -9.32
N ILE A 685 -53.75 -10.93 -9.55
CA ILE A 685 -53.16 -9.79 -8.88
C ILE A 685 -53.87 -9.62 -7.53
N PHE A 686 -53.16 -9.21 -6.47
CA PHE A 686 -53.69 -8.23 -5.51
C PHE A 686 -52.52 -7.45 -4.88
N ASN A 687 -52.66 -6.12 -4.94
CA ASN A 687 -51.86 -5.12 -4.24
C ASN A 687 -52.16 -5.12 -2.74
N THR A 688 -51.17 -4.74 -1.93
CA THR A 688 -51.23 -3.53 -1.08
C THR A 688 -49.83 -3.03 -0.83
#